data_AF-A0A2T4WZR0-F1
#
_entry.id   AF-A0A2T4WZR0-F1
#
_cell.length_a   1.000
_cell.length_b   1.000
_cell.length_c   1.000
_cell.angle_alpha   90.00
_cell.angle_beta   90.00
_cell.angle_gamma   90.00
#
_symmetry.space_group_name_H-M   'P 1'
#
loop_
_entity.id
_entity.type
_entity.pdbx_description
1 polymer ?
#
loop_
_entity_poly.entity_id
_entity_poly.type
_entity_poly.pdbx_seq_one_letter_code
_entity_poly.pdbx_strand_id
1 'polypeptide(L)'
;MKLLPFTWWASCLLYCLFTTATHAQVSPLPPLNTDVVWEIKVQGQIGFRYDTIAYGQRYCRCGYDYVALVLNGADEVLYMRQTEDKAYYLRDIADCDQERLLYDYSTATPQIPVRNPFGWVDSFDLISYASSPLDTVGPLRVPRSVLHFSYPFGPFTISTLTLWIRGVGDLLHPFFPLFYAFNSSSTETTYSLHRLTVDHVVWYDSQAEQSQPSVIYVDRDATGGLQDGSSWANAHTDLSAALQLARAGDMVWVAEGVYVPTGGIDRGASFELRDRIQLYGGFNATETHLSDRTDSALHPTVLSGDIGVVGDSTDNTYHILRIQDVRDFAVLDGFTIRDGNAMGGGVAFPFIEAGAGILIYSTFPAENKASIVLKNNILTYNTAPNGAAMSIDDGYAVPLALRITQCSIRHNYAFFRAGGFYLPESLTQPVEVSLQDTEFRDNRFNTVGGGAIYDYHSGTRWDVVNTVFAENGTTTGAGGGAWALFQTVGDKQINLLNCEFRDNFCRGPGAGLEYYHFGGVSHLSLKMEKTTFLRNESFANEGAAFVLGALGDQSSIDFLATECLFADNKAVLRGAAAYVRLDGNDGDGHVRFDRCEFRDNWGRLSSQGGAFNGEISTPDDPNLPGRRLYLYFTNSLFVGNKGAITQEQFSARCGIVDSIINCTFVDNAPITFAKGYAPGVADEIQFSDIYIKNSIIWEPRLPLWQILYNGNPFVLSVNDYELDHCLISVDSCDLPGGDQACQTFPNWFKLDPQFVDTLGGDYRLKHCSPFVNRGADVSVLGAFDLGGLPRLQDGILDVGAYETGRFATSITDAFTRLACATDSTGLVAVSTTNGTAPIEYTLAGPGGRAGDSEGLFEGLPAGAYQVLVADGQACHDTLSVVIEAPLPLGIHATAAPYTSEAQRGSVQLDSITGGTLPYELFFASSPWDGTPITGLELGSYLVQCVDAQGCQIDTLVEVSLLNSIGNLQNSPFAWVVSPNPVSAGSPVNVAFSAIDQAPYQLEIWSITGQKVTSATIANSPPLTYAFTPTRAGVYIAVIRDAEGRPVAERKIVVQ
;
A
#
# COMPACT_ATOMS: atom_id res chain seq x y z
N MET A 1 -57.16 -18.31 -4.84
CA MET A 1 -56.64 -17.41 -3.78
C MET A 1 -55.84 -16.34 -4.50
N LYS A 2 -56.42 -15.15 -4.74
CA LYS A 2 -56.22 -13.89 -3.95
C LYS A 2 -54.74 -13.52 -3.86
N LEU A 3 -54.21 -12.37 -4.30
CA LEU A 3 -54.75 -11.09 -4.77
C LEU A 3 -53.64 -10.34 -5.56
N LEU A 4 -54.02 -9.75 -6.69
CA LEU A 4 -53.36 -8.62 -7.42
C LEU A 4 -53.27 -7.35 -6.50
N PRO A 5 -52.48 -6.27 -6.79
CA PRO A 5 -52.66 -5.44 -8.00
C PRO A 5 -51.41 -4.67 -8.56
N PHE A 6 -51.26 -4.58 -9.90
CA PHE A 6 -51.57 -3.41 -10.78
C PHE A 6 -50.53 -2.26 -10.70
N THR A 7 -50.11 -1.54 -11.75
CA THR A 7 -50.66 -1.16 -13.07
C THR A 7 -49.48 -0.78 -14.02
N TRP A 8 -49.53 -0.64 -15.36
CA TRP A 8 -50.47 -0.82 -16.49
C TRP A 8 -49.65 -0.75 -17.80
N TRP A 9 -49.81 -1.71 -18.72
CA TRP A 9 -50.45 -1.60 -20.07
C TRP A 9 -49.53 -1.10 -21.19
N ALA A 10 -49.52 -1.63 -22.40
CA ALA A 10 -50.36 -2.62 -23.10
C ALA A 10 -49.62 -2.98 -24.42
N SER A 11 -49.44 -4.27 -24.76
CA SER A 11 -50.22 -5.03 -25.76
C SER A 11 -49.76 -4.79 -27.22
N CYS A 12 -49.67 -5.74 -28.15
CA CYS A 12 -49.90 -7.18 -28.20
C CYS A 12 -49.29 -7.74 -29.51
N LEU A 13 -48.88 -9.01 -29.44
CA LEU A 13 -48.67 -9.98 -30.51
C LEU A 13 -49.81 -10.05 -31.55
N LEU A 14 -49.51 -10.35 -32.84
CA LEU A 14 -49.61 -11.70 -33.45
C LEU A 14 -49.30 -11.71 -34.99
N TYR A 15 -48.55 -12.75 -35.39
CA TYR A 15 -48.31 -13.39 -36.71
C TYR A 15 -49.41 -13.26 -37.80
N CYS A 16 -49.17 -13.18 -39.13
CA CYS A 16 -48.43 -14.11 -40.03
C CYS A 16 -48.20 -13.50 -41.46
N LEU A 17 -47.00 -13.73 -42.04
CA LEU A 17 -46.65 -14.09 -43.44
C LEU A 17 -47.51 -13.63 -44.66
N PHE A 18 -46.99 -12.71 -45.47
CA PHE A 18 -46.48 -12.84 -46.87
C PHE A 18 -46.65 -11.57 -47.73
N THR A 19 -45.52 -11.09 -48.29
CA THR A 19 -45.32 -10.21 -49.49
C THR A 19 -45.98 -8.82 -49.44
N THR A 20 -45.34 -7.67 -49.68
CA THR A 20 -44.34 -7.26 -50.68
C THR A 20 -43.56 -6.05 -50.15
N ALA A 21 -42.35 -5.83 -50.67
CA ALA A 21 -41.44 -4.72 -50.40
C ALA A 21 -42.10 -3.35 -50.15
N THR A 22 -41.74 -2.71 -49.04
CA THR A 22 -41.62 -1.26 -48.92
C THR A 22 -40.32 -0.94 -48.18
N HIS A 23 -39.42 -0.24 -48.88
CA HIS A 23 -38.16 0.29 -48.37
C HIS A 23 -38.39 1.07 -47.08
N ALA A 24 -37.91 0.55 -45.95
CA ALA A 24 -37.58 1.41 -44.82
C ALA A 24 -36.32 2.19 -45.23
N GLN A 25 -36.45 3.50 -45.42
CA GLN A 25 -35.31 4.39 -45.60
C GLN A 25 -34.45 4.35 -44.34
N VAL A 26 -33.38 3.56 -44.37
CA VAL A 26 -32.31 3.61 -43.38
C VAL A 26 -31.43 4.79 -43.78
N SER A 27 -31.37 5.83 -42.94
CA SER A 27 -30.40 6.93 -43.09
C SER A 27 -28.98 6.35 -43.07
N PRO A 28 -28.17 6.50 -44.13
CA PRO A 28 -26.88 5.84 -44.27
C PRO A 28 -25.79 6.67 -43.56
N LEU A 29 -25.95 6.93 -42.27
CA LEU A 29 -24.91 7.57 -41.47
C LEU A 29 -24.18 6.49 -40.64
N PRO A 30 -22.83 6.55 -40.54
CA PRO A 30 -22.05 5.55 -39.83
C PRO A 30 -22.50 5.40 -38.36
N PRO A 31 -22.26 4.23 -37.73
CA PRO A 31 -22.48 4.07 -36.28
C PRO A 31 -21.62 5.06 -35.49
N LEU A 32 -22.07 5.40 -34.27
CA LEU A 32 -21.49 6.44 -33.37
C LEU A 32 -20.01 6.29 -32.98
N ASN A 33 -19.27 5.32 -33.53
CA ASN A 33 -17.88 5.00 -33.19
C ASN A 33 -17.05 4.47 -34.37
N THR A 34 -17.41 4.77 -35.62
CA THR A 34 -16.58 4.40 -36.79
C THR A 34 -15.82 5.62 -37.29
N ASP A 35 -14.50 5.64 -37.09
CA ASP A 35 -13.62 6.59 -37.74
C ASP A 35 -13.48 6.24 -39.22
N VAL A 36 -14.08 7.06 -40.09
CA VAL A 36 -13.58 7.23 -41.46
C VAL A 36 -13.48 8.73 -41.74
N VAL A 37 -12.32 9.26 -41.40
CA VAL A 37 -11.88 10.61 -41.75
C VAL A 37 -10.76 10.45 -42.76
N TRP A 38 -10.86 11.11 -43.92
CA TRP A 38 -9.72 11.30 -44.80
C TRP A 38 -9.19 12.72 -44.67
N GLU A 39 -7.87 12.88 -44.78
CA GLU A 39 -7.17 14.16 -44.66
C GLU A 39 -6.19 14.35 -45.82
N ILE A 40 -6.29 15.48 -46.53
CA ILE A 40 -5.35 15.86 -47.59
C ILE A 40 -4.53 17.06 -47.14
N LYS A 41 -3.21 16.90 -47.11
CA LYS A 41 -2.22 17.93 -46.81
C LYS A 41 -1.64 18.51 -48.09
N VAL A 42 -1.71 19.83 -48.25
CA VAL A 42 -0.96 20.57 -49.28
C VAL A 42 0.12 21.38 -48.56
N GLN A 43 1.41 21.06 -48.79
CA GLN A 43 2.49 21.39 -47.86
C GLN A 43 3.00 22.84 -47.87
N GLY A 44 3.15 23.39 -46.65
CA GLY A 44 4.30 24.16 -46.15
C GLY A 44 4.52 23.80 -44.66
N GLN A 45 5.77 23.60 -44.19
CA GLN A 45 6.10 23.24 -42.78
C GLN A 45 5.79 24.42 -41.83
N ILE A 46 5.25 24.31 -40.59
CA ILE A 46 5.65 23.60 -39.33
C ILE A 46 4.37 23.42 -38.42
N GLY A 47 4.36 22.46 -37.46
CA GLY A 47 3.22 22.10 -36.55
C GLY A 47 2.75 23.18 -35.54
N PHE A 48 1.68 23.09 -34.73
CA PHE A 48 0.88 21.99 -34.12
C PHE A 48 -0.58 22.44 -33.83
N ARG A 49 -1.54 21.49 -33.76
CA ARG A 49 -2.62 21.28 -32.73
C ARG A 49 -3.66 20.31 -33.29
N TYR A 50 -3.97 19.25 -32.54
CA TYR A 50 -5.00 18.29 -32.89
C TYR A 50 -6.34 18.72 -32.27
N ASP A 51 -7.24 19.25 -33.09
CA ASP A 51 -8.66 19.36 -32.72
C ASP A 51 -9.40 18.16 -33.35
N THR A 52 -9.84 17.22 -32.50
CA THR A 52 -10.73 16.11 -32.87
C THR A 52 -12.13 16.62 -33.18
N ILE A 53 -12.71 16.17 -34.28
CA ILE A 53 -14.14 16.35 -34.56
C ILE A 53 -14.88 15.21 -33.85
N ALA A 54 -15.77 15.54 -32.91
CA ALA A 54 -16.59 14.54 -32.25
C ALA A 54 -17.89 14.33 -33.05
N TYR A 55 -18.17 13.07 -33.40
CA TYR A 55 -19.44 12.68 -34.01
C TYR A 55 -20.48 12.55 -32.89
N GLY A 56 -21.48 13.45 -32.90
CA GLY A 56 -22.38 13.67 -31.76
C GLY A 56 -23.78 13.06 -31.92
N GLN A 57 -24.60 13.28 -30.87
CA GLN A 57 -26.01 12.86 -30.71
C GLN A 57 -26.82 12.92 -32.02
N ARG A 58 -27.65 11.89 -32.25
CA ARG A 58 -28.69 11.91 -33.30
C ARG A 58 -29.88 12.74 -32.84
N TYR A 59 -30.37 13.61 -33.74
CA TYR A 59 -31.54 14.43 -33.53
C TYR A 59 -32.61 14.06 -34.55
N CYS A 60 -33.77 13.62 -34.08
CA CYS A 60 -34.95 13.42 -34.92
C CYS A 60 -35.79 14.70 -34.89
N ARG A 61 -35.65 15.56 -35.91
CA ARG A 61 -36.32 16.87 -36.02
C ARG A 61 -36.66 17.14 -37.49
N CYS A 62 -37.64 17.99 -37.75
CA CYS A 62 -38.07 18.32 -39.12
C CYS A 62 -38.54 17.11 -39.97
N GLY A 63 -38.90 15.99 -39.33
CA GLY A 63 -39.32 14.76 -40.02
C GLY A 63 -38.17 13.85 -40.49
N TYR A 64 -36.92 14.16 -40.17
CA TYR A 64 -35.73 13.42 -40.60
C TYR A 64 -34.72 13.22 -39.47
N ASP A 65 -33.83 12.23 -39.62
CA ASP A 65 -32.73 12.00 -38.70
C ASP A 65 -31.48 12.79 -39.10
N TYR A 66 -31.02 13.66 -38.21
CA TYR A 66 -29.80 14.43 -38.34
C TYR A 66 -28.74 13.96 -37.34
N VAL A 67 -27.47 14.14 -37.70
CA VAL A 67 -26.34 13.98 -36.78
C VAL A 67 -25.68 15.33 -36.54
N ALA A 68 -25.40 15.63 -35.26
CA ALA A 68 -24.62 16.80 -34.88
C ALA A 68 -23.12 16.57 -35.07
N LEU A 69 -22.46 17.56 -35.65
CA LEU A 69 -21.01 17.65 -35.78
C LEU A 69 -20.52 18.75 -34.85
N VAL A 70 -19.65 18.37 -33.90
CA VAL A 70 -19.06 19.29 -32.93
C VAL A 70 -17.54 19.28 -33.11
N LEU A 71 -16.97 20.45 -33.34
CA LEU A 71 -15.53 20.66 -33.34
C LEU A 71 -15.09 21.03 -31.92
N ASN A 72 -14.17 20.25 -31.32
CA ASN A 72 -13.64 20.60 -30.01
C ASN A 72 -12.95 21.98 -30.06
N GLY A 73 -13.48 22.94 -29.29
CA GLY A 73 -12.95 24.31 -29.21
C GLY A 73 -13.78 25.39 -29.92
N ALA A 74 -14.93 25.06 -30.54
CA ALA A 74 -15.86 26.03 -31.12
C ALA A 74 -17.28 25.90 -30.53
N ASP A 75 -17.99 27.03 -30.36
CA ASP A 75 -19.37 27.10 -29.82
C ASP A 75 -20.48 26.80 -30.85
N GLU A 76 -20.12 26.47 -32.11
CA GLU A 76 -21.08 26.24 -33.20
C GLU A 76 -21.23 24.75 -33.54
N VAL A 77 -22.49 24.29 -33.66
CA VAL A 77 -22.84 22.89 -34.00
C VAL A 77 -23.53 22.86 -35.35
N LEU A 78 -23.06 21.99 -36.26
CA LEU A 78 -23.70 21.75 -37.55
C LEU A 78 -24.49 20.44 -37.51
N TYR A 79 -25.66 20.40 -38.15
CA TYR A 79 -26.50 19.21 -38.22
C TYR A 79 -26.60 18.75 -39.67
N MET A 80 -26.35 17.46 -39.93
CA MET A 80 -26.35 16.92 -41.28
C MET A 80 -27.23 15.70 -41.41
N ARG A 81 -27.80 15.51 -42.60
CA ARG A 81 -28.48 14.28 -42.98
C ARG A 81 -28.24 13.93 -44.44
N GLN A 82 -28.52 12.67 -44.77
CA GLN A 82 -28.30 12.14 -46.10
C GLN A 82 -29.50 11.28 -46.55
N THR A 83 -29.83 11.37 -47.83
CA THR A 83 -30.69 10.45 -48.58
C THR A 83 -29.86 9.65 -49.57
N GLU A 84 -30.48 8.67 -50.22
CA GLU A 84 -29.82 7.79 -51.21
C GLU A 84 -29.14 8.57 -52.36
N ASP A 85 -29.64 9.76 -52.68
CA ASP A 85 -29.23 10.57 -53.82
C ASP A 85 -28.77 12.00 -53.44
N LYS A 86 -28.95 12.46 -52.19
CA LYS A 86 -28.65 13.85 -51.78
C LYS A 86 -28.15 13.95 -50.36
N ALA A 87 -27.37 14.99 -50.07
CA ALA A 87 -26.99 15.34 -48.70
C ALA A 87 -27.37 16.79 -48.35
N TYR A 88 -27.73 17.00 -47.09
CA TYR A 88 -28.28 18.26 -46.60
C TYR A 88 -27.62 18.67 -45.28
N TYR A 89 -27.60 19.97 -45.00
CA TYR A 89 -27.13 20.51 -43.74
C TYR A 89 -28.04 21.60 -43.17
N LEU A 90 -27.96 21.78 -41.85
CA LEU A 90 -28.64 22.77 -41.02
C LEU A 90 -27.66 23.34 -39.98
N ARG A 91 -27.79 24.65 -39.68
CA ARG A 91 -26.98 25.32 -38.66
C ARG A 91 -27.66 25.41 -37.30
N ASP A 92 -28.99 25.42 -37.30
CA ASP A 92 -29.81 25.35 -36.09
C ASP A 92 -30.86 24.27 -36.30
N ILE A 93 -30.84 23.25 -35.46
CA ILE A 93 -31.76 22.11 -35.52
C ILE A 93 -33.22 22.51 -35.23
N ALA A 94 -33.46 23.73 -34.74
CA ALA A 94 -34.78 24.29 -34.50
C ALA A 94 -35.40 24.98 -35.73
N ASP A 95 -34.62 25.37 -36.75
CA ASP A 95 -35.10 26.15 -37.90
C ASP A 95 -35.13 25.31 -39.20
N CYS A 96 -36.13 24.44 -39.31
CA CYS A 96 -36.28 23.45 -40.38
C CYS A 96 -36.34 24.05 -41.80
N ASP A 97 -36.75 25.31 -41.94
CA ASP A 97 -36.92 25.97 -43.24
C ASP A 97 -35.58 26.45 -43.84
N GLN A 98 -34.51 26.40 -43.05
CA GLN A 98 -33.15 26.77 -43.44
C GLN A 98 -32.30 25.58 -43.89
N GLU A 99 -32.90 24.40 -44.11
CA GLU A 99 -32.18 23.28 -44.70
C GLU A 99 -31.64 23.63 -46.09
N ARG A 100 -30.39 23.27 -46.34
CA ARG A 100 -29.71 23.52 -47.61
C ARG A 100 -29.12 22.23 -48.17
N LEU A 101 -29.30 22.05 -49.48
CA LEU A 101 -28.68 20.97 -50.25
C LEU A 101 -27.17 21.22 -50.29
N LEU A 102 -26.41 20.25 -49.80
CA LEU A 102 -24.95 20.28 -49.79
C LEU A 102 -24.38 19.60 -51.04
N TYR A 103 -24.98 18.47 -51.43
CA TYR A 103 -24.54 17.69 -52.58
C TYR A 103 -25.69 16.88 -53.18
N ASP A 104 -25.77 16.83 -54.51
CA ASP A 104 -26.67 15.94 -55.24
C ASP A 104 -25.84 14.86 -55.96
N TYR A 105 -25.90 13.63 -55.45
CA TYR A 105 -25.13 12.49 -55.95
C TYR A 105 -25.66 12.00 -57.31
N SER A 106 -26.89 12.33 -57.68
CA SER A 106 -27.47 11.94 -58.97
C SER A 106 -26.91 12.73 -60.15
N THR A 107 -26.48 13.97 -59.90
CA THR A 107 -25.91 14.88 -60.90
C THR A 107 -24.42 15.14 -60.69
N ALA A 108 -23.83 14.61 -59.60
CA ALA A 108 -22.45 14.86 -59.17
C ALA A 108 -22.12 16.37 -59.04
N THR A 109 -23.13 17.19 -58.75
CA THR A 109 -22.98 18.64 -58.62
C THR A 109 -22.89 19.05 -57.15
N PRO A 110 -21.74 19.56 -56.69
CA PRO A 110 -21.63 20.15 -55.36
C PRO A 110 -22.34 21.51 -55.31
N GLN A 111 -22.91 21.85 -54.15
CA GLN A 111 -23.39 23.19 -53.82
C GLN A 111 -22.66 23.64 -52.54
N ILE A 112 -21.47 24.23 -52.71
CA ILE A 112 -20.59 24.56 -51.58
C ILE A 112 -20.85 26.01 -51.15
N PRO A 113 -21.20 26.27 -49.88
CA PRO A 113 -21.18 27.62 -49.35
C PRO A 113 -19.74 28.10 -49.17
N VAL A 114 -19.39 29.25 -49.76
CA VAL A 114 -18.07 29.88 -49.59
C VAL A 114 -18.20 31.05 -48.61
N ARG A 115 -17.37 31.09 -47.57
CA ARG A 115 -17.25 32.25 -46.69
C ARG A 115 -16.29 33.26 -47.30
N ASN A 116 -16.76 34.45 -47.67
CA ASN A 116 -15.88 35.57 -48.01
C ASN A 116 -15.34 36.19 -46.70
N PRO A 117 -14.07 36.66 -46.64
CA PRO A 117 -13.48 37.33 -45.47
C PRO A 117 -14.24 38.56 -44.92
N PHE A 118 -15.30 39.06 -45.56
CA PHE A 118 -16.12 40.20 -45.06
C PHE A 118 -17.56 39.84 -44.64
N GLY A 119 -17.93 38.55 -44.59
CA GLY A 119 -19.28 38.08 -44.24
C GLY A 119 -19.84 37.08 -45.24
N TRP A 120 -20.88 36.32 -44.85
CA TRP A 120 -21.54 35.34 -45.72
C TRP A 120 -22.27 36.07 -46.86
N VAL A 121 -21.91 35.78 -48.11
CA VAL A 121 -22.71 36.15 -49.29
C VAL A 121 -23.09 34.85 -49.97
N ASP A 122 -24.39 34.60 -50.13
CA ASP A 122 -24.92 33.47 -50.89
C ASP A 122 -24.69 33.71 -52.39
N SER A 123 -23.54 33.28 -52.92
CA SER A 123 -23.31 33.19 -54.36
C SER A 123 -22.68 31.85 -54.71
N PHE A 124 -23.42 31.01 -55.44
CA PHE A 124 -22.98 29.70 -55.95
C PHE A 124 -22.56 29.86 -57.41
N ASP A 125 -21.25 29.74 -57.72
CA ASP A 125 -20.78 29.76 -59.11
C ASP A 125 -20.72 28.35 -59.71
N LEU A 126 -21.33 28.20 -60.89
CA LEU A 126 -21.47 26.96 -61.67
C LEU A 126 -20.17 26.68 -62.47
N ILE A 127 -19.57 25.48 -62.33
CA ILE A 127 -18.37 25.08 -63.10
C ILE A 127 -18.78 24.43 -64.44
N SER A 128 -18.17 24.82 -65.56
CA SER A 128 -18.36 24.22 -66.91
C SER A 128 -17.13 23.47 -67.42
N TYR A 129 -17.34 22.41 -68.21
CA TYR A 129 -16.33 21.48 -68.76
C TYR A 129 -15.92 21.87 -70.19
N ALA A 130 -14.65 21.79 -70.56
CA ALA A 130 -14.20 21.87 -71.96
C ALA A 130 -13.09 20.84 -72.28
N SER A 131 -13.30 20.01 -73.32
CA SER A 131 -12.35 19.03 -73.83
C SER A 131 -11.52 19.60 -74.99
N SER A 132 -10.20 19.37 -74.99
CA SER A 132 -9.30 19.66 -76.12
C SER A 132 -9.32 18.53 -77.17
N PRO A 133 -9.40 18.83 -78.48
CA PRO A 133 -9.38 17.84 -79.56
C PRO A 133 -7.97 17.71 -80.15
N LEU A 134 -7.37 16.51 -80.14
CA LEU A 134 -6.37 16.00 -81.11
C LEU A 134 -5.79 14.68 -80.57
N ASP A 135 -6.42 13.56 -80.93
CA ASP A 135 -5.78 12.38 -81.54
C ASP A 135 -6.77 11.21 -81.59
N THR A 136 -6.88 10.63 -82.77
CA THR A 136 -7.86 9.60 -83.14
C THR A 136 -7.26 8.18 -83.11
N VAL A 137 -8.15 7.23 -82.81
CA VAL A 137 -8.15 5.78 -83.08
C VAL A 137 -7.67 4.83 -81.97
N GLY A 138 -8.62 4.45 -81.11
CA GLY A 138 -8.67 3.24 -80.27
C GLY A 138 -9.73 3.39 -79.16
N PRO A 139 -10.56 2.37 -78.84
CA PRO A 139 -11.51 2.50 -77.73
C PRO A 139 -10.74 2.51 -76.41
N LEU A 140 -10.51 3.72 -75.87
CA LEU A 140 -9.97 3.89 -74.52
C LEU A 140 -11.08 3.54 -73.52
N ARG A 141 -11.02 2.33 -72.93
CA ARG A 141 -11.72 2.05 -71.67
C ARG A 141 -10.96 2.80 -70.57
N VAL A 142 -11.50 3.93 -70.12
CA VAL A 142 -11.00 4.61 -68.92
C VAL A 142 -11.57 3.88 -67.69
N PRO A 143 -10.75 3.35 -66.78
CA PRO A 143 -11.21 2.81 -65.50
C PRO A 143 -11.86 3.90 -64.65
N ARG A 144 -12.89 3.54 -63.88
CA ARG A 144 -13.58 4.42 -62.93
C ARG A 144 -12.65 4.81 -61.78
N SER A 145 -11.90 5.90 -61.94
CA SER A 145 -11.24 6.62 -60.84
C SER A 145 -10.45 7.81 -61.40
N VAL A 146 -10.92 9.04 -61.19
CA VAL A 146 -10.19 10.33 -60.99
C VAL A 146 -11.25 11.45 -60.99
N LEU A 147 -11.38 12.19 -59.89
CA LEU A 147 -12.14 13.45 -59.83
C LEU A 147 -11.12 14.60 -59.93
N HIS A 148 -11.19 15.39 -61.00
CA HIS A 148 -10.39 16.62 -61.14
C HIS A 148 -11.16 17.80 -60.54
N PHE A 149 -10.60 18.41 -59.51
CA PHE A 149 -11.06 19.70 -58.98
C PHE A 149 -10.22 20.82 -59.60
N SER A 150 -10.86 21.79 -60.25
CA SER A 150 -10.22 23.01 -60.72
C SER A 150 -10.92 24.21 -60.09
N TYR A 151 -10.22 24.93 -59.22
CA TYR A 151 -10.70 26.15 -58.61
C TYR A 151 -10.01 27.36 -59.26
N PRO A 152 -10.77 28.33 -59.82
CA PRO A 152 -10.22 29.63 -60.16
C PRO A 152 -10.13 30.45 -58.88
N PHE A 153 -8.94 30.52 -58.29
CA PHE A 153 -8.70 31.52 -57.27
C PHE A 153 -8.59 32.90 -57.93
N GLY A 154 -9.36 33.88 -57.43
CA GLY A 154 -9.03 35.30 -57.63
C GLY A 154 -7.65 35.61 -57.02
N PRO A 155 -6.99 36.71 -57.39
CA PRO A 155 -5.61 36.96 -56.97
C PRO A 155 -5.50 37.10 -55.45
N PHE A 156 -4.76 36.20 -54.79
CA PHE A 156 -4.27 36.36 -53.42
C PHE A 156 -2.87 35.74 -53.25
N THR A 157 -2.17 36.18 -52.21
CA THR A 157 -0.83 35.75 -51.84
C THR A 157 -0.90 34.54 -50.89
N ILE A 158 -0.10 33.49 -51.12
CA ILE A 158 0.09 32.38 -50.15
C ILE A 158 1.58 32.30 -49.82
N SER A 159 1.97 32.58 -48.58
CA SER A 159 3.32 32.27 -48.10
C SER A 159 3.38 31.48 -46.79
N THR A 160 2.28 31.30 -46.05
CA THR A 160 2.33 30.57 -44.77
C THR A 160 1.05 29.82 -44.38
N LEU A 161 0.13 29.51 -45.30
CA LEU A 161 -1.06 28.71 -44.97
C LEU A 161 -0.91 27.24 -45.33
N THR A 162 -1.10 26.35 -44.34
CA THR A 162 -1.42 24.94 -44.60
C THR A 162 -2.91 24.83 -44.86
N LEU A 163 -3.30 24.34 -46.04
CA LEU A 163 -4.69 24.01 -46.32
C LEU A 163 -4.91 22.53 -45.96
N TRP A 164 -5.77 22.30 -44.98
CA TRP A 164 -6.26 20.96 -44.65
C TRP A 164 -7.65 20.81 -45.24
N ILE A 165 -7.83 19.81 -46.09
CA ILE A 165 -9.15 19.41 -46.57
C ILE A 165 -9.49 18.11 -45.84
N ARG A 166 -10.54 18.17 -45.01
CA ARG A 166 -11.07 17.01 -44.28
C ARG A 166 -12.43 16.66 -44.81
N GLY A 167 -12.74 15.37 -44.85
CA GLY A 167 -14.09 14.92 -45.13
C GLY A 167 -14.45 13.57 -44.52
N VAL A 168 -15.76 13.32 -44.53
CA VAL A 168 -16.41 12.08 -44.07
C VAL A 168 -17.17 11.51 -45.28
N GLY A 169 -17.37 10.20 -45.35
CA GLY A 169 -18.13 9.55 -46.41
C GLY A 169 -18.09 8.02 -46.34
N ASP A 170 -18.94 7.36 -47.12
CA ASP A 170 -18.90 5.91 -47.31
C ASP A 170 -18.58 5.54 -48.78
N LEU A 171 -18.61 4.24 -49.09
CA LEU A 171 -18.20 3.71 -50.40
C LEU A 171 -19.17 4.08 -51.55
N LEU A 172 -20.40 4.50 -51.25
CA LEU A 172 -21.40 4.93 -52.22
C LEU A 172 -21.49 6.46 -52.34
N HIS A 173 -21.06 7.19 -51.29
CA HIS A 173 -21.18 8.65 -51.20
C HIS A 173 -19.93 9.30 -50.53
N PRO A 174 -18.78 9.40 -51.23
CA PRO A 174 -17.48 9.57 -50.56
C PRO A 174 -17.07 10.99 -50.10
N PHE A 175 -17.91 12.02 -50.15
CA PHE A 175 -17.43 13.42 -50.03
C PHE A 175 -18.30 14.35 -49.18
N PHE A 176 -17.79 14.75 -48.01
CA PHE A 176 -18.19 15.94 -47.26
C PHE A 176 -16.99 16.87 -47.02
N PRO A 177 -16.70 17.88 -47.86
CA PRO A 177 -15.58 18.78 -47.60
C PRO A 177 -15.93 19.84 -46.54
N LEU A 178 -15.19 19.90 -45.44
CA LEU A 178 -15.23 21.00 -44.48
C LEU A 178 -14.07 21.96 -44.76
N PHE A 179 -14.38 23.22 -45.12
CA PHE A 179 -13.37 24.25 -45.43
C PHE A 179 -13.12 25.19 -44.25
N TYR A 180 -11.84 25.43 -43.92
CA TYR A 180 -11.43 26.51 -43.00
C TYR A 180 -10.14 27.18 -43.51
N ALA A 181 -10.08 28.52 -43.50
CA ALA A 181 -8.87 29.28 -43.88
C ALA A 181 -8.57 30.39 -42.86
N PHE A 182 -7.32 30.44 -42.39
CA PHE A 182 -6.74 31.59 -41.66
C PHE A 182 -5.96 32.51 -42.62
N ASN A 183 -5.63 33.74 -42.22
CA ASN A 183 -4.66 34.58 -42.96
C ASN A 183 -3.90 35.51 -42.00
N SER A 184 -2.59 35.69 -42.22
CA SER A 184 -1.79 36.75 -41.59
C SER A 184 -0.90 37.49 -42.60
N SER A 185 -1.36 38.70 -42.96
CA SER A 185 -0.65 39.93 -43.40
C SER A 185 0.43 39.95 -44.50
N SER A 186 0.09 40.67 -45.59
CA SER A 186 0.82 41.71 -46.35
C SER A 186 2.33 41.55 -46.65
N THR A 187 2.83 41.59 -47.89
CA THR A 187 2.81 42.72 -48.85
C THR A 187 3.21 42.24 -50.26
N GLU A 188 2.87 43.04 -51.29
CA GLU A 188 2.85 42.73 -52.72
C GLU A 188 4.21 42.47 -53.40
N THR A 189 4.30 41.39 -54.20
CA THR A 189 5.07 41.32 -55.47
C THR A 189 4.47 40.22 -56.36
N THR A 190 4.27 40.50 -57.66
CA THR A 190 3.49 39.70 -58.62
C THR A 190 4.23 38.48 -59.18
N TYR A 191 3.66 37.28 -59.03
CA TYR A 191 4.02 36.07 -59.78
C TYR A 191 2.75 35.28 -60.16
N SER A 192 2.68 34.77 -61.39
CA SER A 192 1.55 33.99 -61.92
C SER A 192 1.85 32.49 -61.89
N LEU A 193 1.01 31.72 -61.17
CA LEU A 193 1.02 30.25 -61.21
C LEU A 193 -0.13 29.77 -62.10
N HIS A 194 0.19 29.11 -63.22
CA HIS A 194 -0.81 28.79 -64.26
C HIS A 194 -1.51 27.44 -64.12
N ARG A 195 -1.15 26.60 -63.12
CA ARG A 195 -1.77 25.28 -62.95
C ARG A 195 -1.35 24.66 -61.61
N LEU A 196 -2.30 24.10 -60.85
CA LEU A 196 -2.02 23.14 -59.78
C LEU A 196 -2.50 21.77 -60.28
N THR A 197 -1.58 20.84 -60.52
CA THR A 197 -1.92 19.44 -60.82
C THR A 197 -1.57 18.62 -59.59
N VAL A 198 -2.54 17.94 -58.99
CA VAL A 198 -2.30 17.02 -57.87
C VAL A 198 -2.07 15.63 -58.46
N ASP A 199 -0.81 15.25 -58.64
CA ASP A 199 -0.43 13.89 -59.06
C ASP A 199 -0.08 13.03 -57.84
N HIS A 200 -1.10 12.57 -57.10
CA HIS A 200 -0.94 11.46 -56.16
C HIS A 200 -2.08 10.44 -56.32
N VAL A 201 -1.67 9.19 -56.54
CA VAL A 201 -2.53 8.01 -56.62
C VAL A 201 -3.03 7.67 -55.21
N VAL A 202 -4.34 7.73 -55.00
CA VAL A 202 -5.00 7.20 -53.79
C VAL A 202 -5.27 5.72 -54.02
N TRP A 203 -4.66 4.85 -53.23
CA TRP A 203 -4.96 3.41 -53.24
C TRP A 203 -6.20 3.15 -52.40
N TYR A 204 -7.27 2.63 -53.01
CA TYR A 204 -8.36 1.97 -52.31
C TYR A 204 -8.08 0.46 -52.36
N ASP A 205 -7.87 -0.17 -51.19
CA ASP A 205 -7.98 -1.63 -51.10
C ASP A 205 -9.47 -1.99 -51.16
N SER A 206 -9.87 -2.70 -52.21
CA SER A 206 -11.27 -3.02 -52.52
C SER A 206 -11.69 -4.42 -52.04
N GLN A 207 -10.91 -5.06 -51.16
CA GLN A 207 -11.24 -6.40 -50.64
C GLN A 207 -11.57 -6.43 -49.13
N ALA A 208 -11.52 -5.30 -48.41
CA ALA A 208 -11.91 -5.25 -47.00
C ALA A 208 -13.42 -5.01 -46.83
N GLU A 209 -14.24 -5.98 -47.23
CA GLU A 209 -15.44 -6.25 -46.43
C GLU A 209 -14.95 -6.68 -45.05
N GLN A 210 -15.11 -5.85 -44.01
CA GLN A 210 -14.95 -6.33 -42.63
C GLN A 210 -16.11 -7.30 -42.34
N SER A 211 -15.89 -8.57 -42.70
CA SER A 211 -16.60 -9.68 -42.11
C SER A 211 -16.43 -9.61 -40.59
N GLN A 212 -17.48 -9.97 -39.85
CA GLN A 212 -17.35 -10.22 -38.41
C GLN A 212 -16.12 -11.13 -38.16
N PRO A 213 -15.34 -10.90 -37.09
CA PRO A 213 -14.17 -11.71 -36.79
C PRO A 213 -14.55 -13.19 -36.81
N SER A 214 -13.85 -13.98 -37.63
CA SER A 214 -14.17 -15.37 -37.89
C SER A 214 -13.19 -16.31 -37.17
N VAL A 215 -13.65 -17.52 -36.86
CA VAL A 215 -12.77 -18.58 -36.33
C VAL A 215 -12.32 -19.45 -37.49
N ILE A 216 -11.00 -19.58 -37.66
CA ILE A 216 -10.35 -20.46 -38.63
C ILE A 216 -9.85 -21.69 -37.89
N TYR A 217 -10.32 -22.87 -38.29
CA TYR A 217 -9.98 -24.15 -37.65
C TYR A 217 -8.81 -24.83 -38.38
N VAL A 218 -7.84 -25.32 -37.62
CA VAL A 218 -6.64 -26.01 -38.12
C VAL A 218 -6.47 -27.34 -37.39
N ASP A 219 -6.43 -28.43 -38.15
CA ASP A 219 -6.22 -29.78 -37.66
C ASP A 219 -5.41 -30.55 -38.71
N ARG A 220 -4.16 -30.86 -38.37
CA ARG A 220 -3.25 -31.59 -39.27
C ARG A 220 -3.74 -33.01 -39.61
N ASP A 221 -4.58 -33.59 -38.77
CA ASP A 221 -5.09 -34.95 -38.90
C ASP A 221 -6.50 -34.97 -39.52
N ALA A 222 -7.01 -33.83 -39.99
CA ALA A 222 -8.26 -33.76 -40.72
C ALA A 222 -8.20 -34.60 -42.02
N THR A 223 -9.00 -35.66 -42.07
CA THR A 223 -8.98 -36.67 -43.17
C THR A 223 -10.07 -36.48 -44.24
N GLY A 224 -10.80 -35.36 -44.23
CA GLY A 224 -11.88 -35.06 -45.19
C GLY A 224 -12.36 -33.60 -45.14
N GLY A 225 -13.43 -33.28 -45.87
CA GLY A 225 -14.04 -31.94 -45.90
C GLY A 225 -13.51 -31.01 -46.99
N LEU A 226 -13.92 -29.74 -46.94
CA LEU A 226 -13.52 -28.69 -47.90
C LEU A 226 -12.11 -28.14 -47.65
N GLN A 227 -11.53 -28.39 -46.47
CA GLN A 227 -10.24 -27.84 -46.02
C GLN A 227 -10.15 -26.33 -46.16
N ASP A 228 -11.26 -25.64 -45.86
CA ASP A 228 -11.42 -24.19 -45.95
C ASP A 228 -11.39 -23.48 -44.59
N GLY A 229 -11.15 -24.23 -43.50
CA GLY A 229 -11.03 -23.71 -42.15
C GLY A 229 -12.36 -23.28 -41.53
N SER A 230 -13.51 -23.58 -42.14
CA SER A 230 -14.84 -23.12 -41.67
C SER A 230 -15.38 -23.83 -40.43
N SER A 231 -14.85 -25.01 -40.09
CA SER A 231 -15.20 -25.82 -38.91
C SER A 231 -14.12 -26.88 -38.68
N TRP A 232 -14.12 -27.58 -37.54
CA TRP A 232 -13.22 -28.73 -37.32
C TRP A 232 -13.32 -29.80 -38.43
N ALA A 233 -14.51 -30.05 -38.98
CA ALA A 233 -14.71 -31.02 -40.08
C ALA A 233 -14.15 -30.54 -41.43
N ASN A 234 -13.94 -29.23 -41.59
CA ASN A 234 -13.35 -28.63 -42.79
C ASN A 234 -12.02 -27.93 -42.47
N ALA A 235 -11.34 -28.32 -41.39
CA ALA A 235 -10.15 -27.64 -40.91
C ALA A 235 -9.01 -27.65 -41.95
N HIS A 236 -8.17 -26.62 -41.92
CA HIS A 236 -6.92 -26.64 -42.66
C HIS A 236 -5.96 -27.67 -42.06
N THR A 237 -5.29 -28.45 -42.92
CA THR A 237 -4.26 -29.42 -42.50
C THR A 237 -2.87 -28.80 -42.38
N ASP A 238 -2.69 -27.58 -42.88
CA ASP A 238 -1.45 -26.81 -42.86
C ASP A 238 -1.68 -25.46 -42.16
N LEU A 239 -0.96 -25.23 -41.07
CA LEU A 239 -1.08 -24.01 -40.27
C LEU A 239 -0.54 -22.77 -40.99
N SER A 240 0.52 -22.91 -41.78
CA SER A 240 1.09 -21.80 -42.55
C SER A 240 0.09 -21.28 -43.58
N ALA A 241 -0.64 -22.18 -44.25
CA ALA A 241 -1.70 -21.83 -45.19
C ALA A 241 -2.87 -21.11 -44.48
N ALA A 242 -3.29 -21.58 -43.31
CA ALA A 242 -4.34 -20.95 -42.51
C ALA A 242 -3.95 -19.52 -42.08
N LEU A 243 -2.71 -19.32 -41.60
CA LEU A 243 -2.19 -18.01 -41.18
C LEU A 243 -2.06 -17.00 -42.34
N GLN A 244 -1.79 -17.47 -43.56
CA GLN A 244 -1.78 -16.63 -44.76
C GLN A 244 -3.17 -16.10 -45.10
N LEU A 245 -4.22 -16.91 -44.89
CA LEU A 245 -5.62 -16.54 -45.15
C LEU A 245 -6.24 -15.68 -44.05
N ALA A 246 -5.76 -15.81 -42.82
CA ALA A 246 -6.26 -15.07 -41.67
C ALA A 246 -6.16 -13.55 -41.88
N ARG A 247 -7.24 -12.84 -41.55
CA ARG A 247 -7.37 -11.39 -41.62
C ARG A 247 -7.25 -10.79 -40.22
N ALA A 248 -6.94 -9.51 -40.17
CA ALA A 248 -6.88 -8.77 -38.92
C ALA A 248 -8.23 -8.82 -38.18
N GLY A 249 -8.23 -9.35 -36.95
CA GLY A 249 -9.41 -9.61 -36.13
C GLY A 249 -9.79 -11.10 -36.00
N ASP A 250 -9.31 -11.96 -36.91
CA ASP A 250 -9.64 -13.39 -36.89
C ASP A 250 -8.99 -14.13 -35.71
N MET A 251 -9.63 -15.21 -35.30
CA MET A 251 -9.09 -16.20 -34.38
C MET A 251 -8.69 -17.46 -35.14
N VAL A 252 -7.53 -18.03 -34.86
CA VAL A 252 -7.06 -19.28 -35.44
C VAL A 252 -6.98 -20.32 -34.33
N TRP A 253 -7.78 -21.38 -34.40
CA TRP A 253 -7.83 -22.46 -33.42
C TRP A 253 -7.12 -23.69 -33.98
N VAL A 254 -6.11 -24.17 -33.25
CA VAL A 254 -5.21 -25.23 -33.72
C VAL A 254 -5.33 -26.45 -32.81
N ALA A 255 -5.72 -27.58 -33.41
CA ALA A 255 -5.80 -28.85 -32.72
C ALA A 255 -4.43 -29.35 -32.26
N GLU A 256 -4.42 -30.31 -31.33
CA GLU A 256 -3.22 -31.01 -30.91
C GLU A 256 -2.43 -31.57 -32.11
N GLY A 257 -1.11 -31.69 -31.93
CA GLY A 257 -0.22 -32.19 -32.96
C GLY A 257 1.01 -31.31 -33.19
N VAL A 258 1.91 -31.80 -34.04
CA VAL A 258 3.17 -31.11 -34.38
C VAL A 258 3.03 -30.38 -35.70
N TYR A 259 3.25 -29.09 -35.75
CA TYR A 259 3.15 -28.29 -36.96
C TYR A 259 4.54 -27.76 -37.31
N VAL A 260 4.95 -27.95 -38.57
CA VAL A 260 6.22 -27.41 -39.11
C VAL A 260 5.92 -26.32 -40.14
N PRO A 261 6.75 -25.26 -40.25
CA PRO A 261 6.47 -24.16 -41.18
C PRO A 261 6.45 -24.57 -42.66
N THR A 262 7.16 -25.65 -43.00
CA THR A 262 7.27 -26.19 -44.36
C THR A 262 7.51 -27.70 -44.31
N GLY A 263 6.99 -28.43 -45.30
CA GLY A 263 7.35 -29.84 -45.52
C GLY A 263 8.68 -30.04 -46.28
N GLY A 264 9.36 -28.95 -46.65
CA GLY A 264 10.66 -28.96 -47.34
C GLY A 264 11.87 -28.83 -46.41
N ILE A 265 12.98 -28.33 -46.96
CA ILE A 265 14.26 -28.09 -46.26
C ILE A 265 14.60 -26.58 -46.18
N ASP A 266 13.62 -25.71 -46.44
CA ASP A 266 13.84 -24.26 -46.42
C ASP A 266 13.88 -23.75 -44.97
N ARG A 267 15.10 -23.52 -44.47
CA ARG A 267 15.34 -22.98 -43.13
C ARG A 267 14.79 -21.57 -42.93
N GLY A 268 14.52 -20.84 -44.01
CA GLY A 268 13.95 -19.49 -43.97
C GLY A 268 12.44 -19.47 -43.70
N ALA A 269 11.77 -20.61 -43.81
CA ALA A 269 10.34 -20.75 -43.55
C ALA A 269 10.01 -20.58 -42.06
N SER A 270 8.94 -19.84 -41.77
CA SER A 270 8.47 -19.54 -40.43
C SER A 270 6.94 -19.45 -40.42
N PHE A 271 6.30 -19.75 -39.30
CA PHE A 271 4.93 -19.33 -39.06
C PHE A 271 4.89 -17.80 -38.88
N GLU A 272 3.82 -17.16 -39.36
CA GLU A 272 3.69 -15.69 -39.32
C GLU A 272 2.44 -15.27 -38.55
N LEU A 273 2.64 -14.60 -37.41
CA LEU A 273 1.58 -13.94 -36.65
C LEU A 273 1.61 -12.44 -36.95
N ARG A 274 0.48 -11.92 -37.44
CA ARG A 274 0.33 -10.53 -37.92
C ARG A 274 -0.63 -9.73 -37.05
N ASP A 275 -0.73 -8.43 -37.33
CA ASP A 275 -1.61 -7.49 -36.65
C ASP A 275 -3.06 -8.01 -36.47
N ARG A 276 -3.54 -7.95 -35.23
CA ARG A 276 -4.88 -8.31 -34.74
C ARG A 276 -5.28 -9.77 -34.95
N ILE A 277 -4.35 -10.66 -35.27
CA ILE A 277 -4.60 -12.11 -35.30
C ILE A 277 -4.43 -12.68 -33.89
N GLN A 278 -5.32 -13.60 -33.53
CA GLN A 278 -5.28 -14.32 -32.26
C GLN A 278 -5.11 -15.81 -32.53
N LEU A 279 -3.97 -16.38 -32.15
CA LEU A 279 -3.61 -17.77 -32.41
C LEU A 279 -3.70 -18.58 -31.11
N TYR A 280 -4.57 -19.60 -31.11
CA TYR A 280 -4.88 -20.45 -29.96
C TYR A 280 -4.58 -21.92 -30.27
N GLY A 281 -3.74 -22.55 -29.46
CA GLY A 281 -3.45 -23.99 -29.47
C GLY A 281 -4.09 -24.67 -28.27
N GLY A 282 -4.03 -26.00 -28.19
CA GLY A 282 -4.57 -26.75 -27.06
C GLY A 282 -5.95 -27.38 -27.28
N PHE A 283 -6.38 -27.56 -28.53
CA PHE A 283 -7.72 -28.07 -28.85
C PHE A 283 -7.72 -29.57 -29.19
N ASN A 284 -8.81 -30.26 -28.84
CA ASN A 284 -9.08 -31.66 -29.20
C ASN A 284 -9.92 -31.79 -30.49
N ALA A 285 -10.01 -30.72 -31.28
CA ALA A 285 -10.81 -30.62 -32.50
C ALA A 285 -12.32 -30.89 -32.35
N THR A 286 -12.89 -30.56 -31.18
CA THR A 286 -14.34 -30.78 -30.89
C THR A 286 -15.05 -29.58 -30.26
N GLU A 287 -14.28 -28.55 -29.90
CA GLU A 287 -14.72 -27.39 -29.14
C GLU A 287 -15.59 -26.45 -29.97
N THR A 288 -16.56 -25.81 -29.32
CA THR A 288 -17.51 -24.86 -29.96
C THR A 288 -17.33 -23.43 -29.47
N HIS A 289 -16.73 -23.25 -28.29
CA HIS A 289 -16.37 -21.98 -27.68
C HIS A 289 -14.92 -22.00 -27.21
N LEU A 290 -14.26 -20.84 -27.18
CA LEU A 290 -12.88 -20.74 -26.70
C LEU A 290 -12.74 -21.20 -25.23
N SER A 291 -13.80 -21.02 -24.43
CA SER A 291 -13.87 -21.51 -23.04
C SER A 291 -13.98 -23.02 -22.92
N ASP A 292 -14.34 -23.73 -23.99
CA ASP A 292 -14.39 -25.19 -24.00
C ASP A 292 -12.99 -25.79 -24.05
N ARG A 293 -11.98 -24.99 -24.43
CA ARG A 293 -10.57 -25.36 -24.39
C ARG A 293 -10.20 -25.68 -22.94
N THR A 294 -10.08 -26.97 -22.63
CA THR A 294 -9.59 -27.47 -21.34
C THR A 294 -8.08 -27.22 -21.21
N ASP A 295 -7.46 -27.67 -20.12
CA ASP A 295 -6.00 -27.54 -19.92
C ASP A 295 -5.23 -27.90 -21.19
N SER A 296 -4.54 -26.93 -21.78
CA SER A 296 -3.82 -27.08 -23.05
C SER A 296 -2.70 -28.12 -22.97
N ALA A 297 -2.28 -28.51 -21.75
CA ALA A 297 -1.36 -29.61 -21.53
C ALA A 297 -1.95 -30.99 -21.89
N LEU A 298 -3.29 -31.14 -21.92
CA LEU A 298 -3.95 -32.39 -22.31
C LEU A 298 -3.94 -32.60 -23.82
N HIS A 299 -3.92 -31.51 -24.59
CA HIS A 299 -4.02 -31.51 -26.05
C HIS A 299 -2.88 -30.69 -26.67
N PRO A 300 -1.63 -31.13 -26.53
CA PRO A 300 -0.47 -30.30 -26.85
C PRO A 300 -0.39 -29.94 -28.34
N THR A 301 -0.40 -28.65 -28.64
CA THR A 301 -0.07 -28.11 -29.97
C THR A 301 1.38 -27.67 -29.99
N VAL A 302 2.20 -28.28 -30.85
CA VAL A 302 3.63 -28.05 -30.95
C VAL A 302 3.95 -27.34 -32.27
N LEU A 303 4.61 -26.19 -32.22
CA LEU A 303 5.26 -25.57 -33.38
C LEU A 303 6.73 -26.00 -33.35
N SER A 304 7.15 -26.82 -34.33
CA SER A 304 8.51 -27.36 -34.38
C SER A 304 9.32 -26.75 -35.53
N GLY A 305 10.58 -26.45 -35.25
CA GLY A 305 11.57 -26.06 -36.25
C GLY A 305 12.24 -27.24 -36.95
N ASP A 306 12.02 -28.48 -36.52
CA ASP A 306 12.59 -29.72 -37.06
C ASP A 306 11.94 -30.05 -38.42
N ILE A 307 12.49 -29.47 -39.49
CA ILE A 307 12.07 -29.67 -40.89
C ILE A 307 13.02 -30.64 -41.59
N GLY A 308 12.67 -31.14 -42.78
CA GLY A 308 13.56 -32.04 -43.51
C GLY A 308 13.76 -33.39 -42.82
N VAL A 309 14.96 -33.63 -42.26
CA VAL A 309 15.33 -34.88 -41.61
C VAL A 309 15.11 -34.78 -40.10
N VAL A 310 14.12 -35.52 -39.60
CA VAL A 310 13.77 -35.56 -38.17
C VAL A 310 15.01 -35.73 -37.27
N GLY A 311 15.21 -34.75 -36.39
CA GLY A 311 16.27 -34.70 -35.39
C GLY A 311 17.62 -34.16 -35.91
N ASP A 312 17.71 -33.75 -37.16
CA ASP A 312 18.91 -33.11 -37.71
C ASP A 312 18.86 -31.59 -37.51
N SER A 313 19.46 -31.09 -36.42
CA SER A 313 19.46 -29.64 -36.16
C SER A 313 20.04 -28.75 -37.28
N THR A 314 20.75 -29.31 -38.27
CA THR A 314 21.37 -28.52 -39.34
C THR A 314 20.41 -28.05 -40.43
N ASP A 315 19.24 -28.69 -40.57
CA ASP A 315 18.17 -28.28 -41.48
C ASP A 315 17.00 -27.61 -40.75
N ASN A 316 17.02 -27.51 -39.42
CA ASN A 316 15.98 -26.80 -38.65
C ASN A 316 15.80 -25.34 -39.08
N THR A 317 14.57 -24.84 -39.00
CA THR A 317 14.24 -23.45 -39.32
C THR A 317 15.02 -22.46 -38.43
N TYR A 318 15.36 -21.31 -39.01
CA TYR A 318 16.05 -20.26 -38.27
C TYR A 318 15.15 -19.64 -37.20
N HIS A 319 13.88 -19.42 -37.54
CA HIS A 319 12.86 -18.91 -36.62
C HIS A 319 11.60 -19.75 -36.80
N ILE A 320 11.06 -20.31 -35.70
CA ILE A 320 9.83 -21.09 -35.78
C ILE A 320 8.63 -20.15 -36.02
N LEU A 321 8.54 -19.09 -35.21
CA LEU A 321 7.47 -18.10 -35.28
C LEU A 321 8.03 -16.70 -35.44
N ARG A 322 7.47 -15.97 -36.40
CA ARG A 322 7.68 -14.53 -36.60
C ARG A 322 6.43 -13.78 -36.20
N ILE A 323 6.55 -12.88 -35.24
CA ILE A 323 5.50 -11.91 -34.90
C ILE A 323 5.87 -10.61 -35.59
N GLN A 324 5.17 -10.29 -36.69
CA GLN A 324 5.56 -9.22 -37.59
C GLN A 324 4.49 -8.14 -37.75
N ASP A 325 4.94 -6.89 -37.81
CA ASP A 325 4.15 -5.71 -38.17
C ASP A 325 2.85 -5.55 -37.35
N VAL A 326 2.90 -5.91 -36.06
CA VAL A 326 1.79 -5.70 -35.12
C VAL A 326 1.71 -4.21 -34.79
N ARG A 327 0.55 -3.59 -35.02
CA ARG A 327 0.30 -2.16 -34.82
C ARG A 327 -0.65 -1.88 -33.66
N ASP A 328 -1.56 -2.81 -33.40
CA ASP A 328 -2.52 -2.72 -32.31
C ASP A 328 -2.28 -3.85 -31.30
N PHE A 329 -2.70 -5.08 -31.62
CA PHE A 329 -2.46 -6.23 -30.75
C PHE A 329 -2.24 -7.53 -31.51
N ALA A 330 -1.63 -8.53 -30.87
CA ALA A 330 -1.63 -9.92 -31.34
C ALA A 330 -1.59 -10.87 -30.14
N VAL A 331 -2.20 -12.06 -30.27
CA VAL A 331 -2.28 -13.06 -29.18
C VAL A 331 -1.70 -14.39 -29.65
N LEU A 332 -0.86 -14.99 -28.81
CA LEU A 332 -0.37 -16.36 -28.94
C LEU A 332 -0.63 -17.10 -27.63
N ASP A 333 -1.48 -18.12 -27.65
CA ASP A 333 -1.90 -18.82 -26.43
C ASP A 333 -1.92 -20.35 -26.60
N GLY A 334 -1.14 -21.07 -25.78
CA GLY A 334 -1.26 -22.52 -25.63
C GLY A 334 -0.37 -23.36 -26.56
N PHE A 335 0.81 -22.87 -26.93
CA PHE A 335 1.74 -23.57 -27.83
C PHE A 335 3.04 -24.02 -27.14
N THR A 336 3.55 -25.18 -27.56
CA THR A 336 4.97 -25.53 -27.34
C THR A 336 5.78 -25.16 -28.58
N ILE A 337 6.82 -24.35 -28.44
CA ILE A 337 7.69 -23.84 -29.51
C ILE A 337 9.09 -24.39 -29.30
N ARG A 338 9.53 -25.29 -30.18
CA ARG A 338 10.77 -26.05 -29.99
C ARG A 338 11.51 -26.42 -31.27
N ASP A 339 12.79 -26.74 -31.09
CA ASP A 339 13.70 -27.21 -32.15
C ASP A 339 14.08 -26.12 -33.18
N GLY A 340 14.02 -24.84 -32.82
CA GLY A 340 14.51 -23.76 -33.70
C GLY A 340 16.03 -23.69 -33.67
N ASN A 341 16.67 -23.46 -34.82
CA ASN A 341 18.13 -23.30 -34.89
C ASN A 341 18.55 -22.11 -35.76
N ALA A 342 18.80 -20.96 -35.12
CA ALA A 342 19.32 -19.76 -35.77
C ALA A 342 20.85 -19.78 -35.97
N MET A 343 21.54 -20.92 -35.74
CA MET A 343 22.99 -21.00 -35.93
C MET A 343 23.37 -21.28 -37.40
N GLY A 344 24.48 -20.67 -37.84
CA GLY A 344 25.25 -21.12 -39.00
C GLY A 344 24.77 -20.65 -40.38
N GLY A 345 24.00 -19.58 -40.51
CA GLY A 345 23.58 -19.07 -41.81
C GLY A 345 24.54 -18.03 -42.40
N GLY A 346 24.97 -18.20 -43.66
CA GLY A 346 25.65 -17.18 -44.46
C GLY A 346 24.68 -16.29 -45.25
N VAL A 347 23.44 -16.14 -44.78
CA VAL A 347 22.37 -15.39 -45.44
C VAL A 347 22.18 -14.04 -44.75
N ALA A 348 21.91 -12.99 -45.52
CA ALA A 348 21.77 -11.64 -44.99
C ALA A 348 20.60 -11.52 -43.99
N PHE A 349 20.68 -10.53 -43.11
CA PHE A 349 19.59 -10.06 -42.24
C PHE A 349 18.22 -10.05 -42.95
N PRO A 350 17.11 -10.40 -42.27
CA PRO A 350 16.92 -10.59 -40.81
C PRO A 350 17.22 -11.99 -40.24
N PHE A 351 17.88 -12.89 -40.97
CA PHE A 351 17.67 -14.33 -40.79
C PHE A 351 18.61 -15.14 -39.87
N ILE A 352 19.61 -14.57 -39.17
CA ILE A 352 20.72 -15.42 -38.64
C ILE A 352 21.32 -15.08 -37.28
N GLU A 353 20.77 -14.18 -36.46
CA GLU A 353 21.48 -13.78 -35.21
C GLU A 353 20.68 -13.84 -33.91
N ALA A 354 19.33 -13.88 -33.95
CA ALA A 354 18.55 -13.97 -32.71
C ALA A 354 17.15 -14.58 -32.85
N GLY A 355 16.54 -15.05 -31.76
CA GLY A 355 15.11 -15.41 -31.72
C GLY A 355 14.76 -16.69 -32.46
N ALA A 356 15.40 -17.82 -32.14
CA ALA A 356 15.15 -19.08 -32.86
C ALA A 356 13.74 -19.66 -32.61
N GLY A 357 13.22 -19.51 -31.39
CA GLY A 357 11.81 -19.79 -31.11
C GLY A 357 10.90 -18.72 -31.71
N ILE A 358 10.97 -17.51 -31.17
CA ILE A 358 10.17 -16.36 -31.59
C ILE A 358 11.06 -15.18 -31.98
N LEU A 359 10.85 -14.63 -33.17
CA LEU A 359 11.41 -13.34 -33.58
C LEU A 359 10.28 -12.29 -33.69
N ILE A 360 10.40 -11.20 -32.94
CA ILE A 360 9.48 -10.05 -33.00
C ILE A 360 10.12 -8.95 -33.84
N TYR A 361 9.49 -8.53 -34.93
CA TYR A 361 9.99 -7.42 -35.75
C TYR A 361 8.87 -6.55 -36.30
N SER A 362 9.20 -5.31 -36.69
CA SER A 362 8.29 -4.40 -37.38
C SER A 362 9.04 -3.67 -38.47
N THR A 363 8.50 -3.69 -39.68
CA THR A 363 9.03 -3.00 -40.86
C THR A 363 8.36 -1.64 -41.10
N PHE A 364 7.31 -1.32 -40.33
CA PHE A 364 6.56 -0.08 -40.44
C PHE A 364 6.72 0.79 -39.19
N PRO A 365 7.03 2.10 -39.33
CA PRO A 365 6.84 3.05 -38.25
C PRO A 365 5.34 3.22 -38.02
N ALA A 366 4.80 2.58 -36.98
CA ALA A 366 3.46 2.86 -36.49
C ALA A 366 3.48 4.03 -35.50
N GLU A 367 2.44 4.87 -35.54
CA GLU A 367 2.24 5.95 -34.56
C GLU A 367 1.67 5.41 -33.22
N ASN A 368 1.08 4.22 -33.24
CA ASN A 368 0.46 3.57 -32.09
C ASN A 368 1.40 2.57 -31.41
N LYS A 369 1.22 2.40 -30.09
CA LYS A 369 1.93 1.42 -29.28
C LYS A 369 1.36 0.02 -29.51
N ALA A 370 2.19 -0.91 -29.98
CA ALA A 370 1.81 -2.29 -30.23
C ALA A 370 1.67 -3.09 -28.91
N SER A 371 0.78 -4.08 -28.88
CA SER A 371 0.54 -4.93 -27.71
C SER A 371 0.57 -6.43 -28.07
N ILE A 372 1.66 -7.12 -27.75
CA ILE A 372 1.79 -8.57 -27.99
C ILE A 372 1.51 -9.32 -26.67
N VAL A 373 0.65 -10.32 -26.73
CA VAL A 373 0.31 -11.18 -25.58
C VAL A 373 0.75 -12.61 -25.85
N LEU A 374 1.65 -13.11 -25.02
CA LEU A 374 2.08 -14.50 -24.97
C LEU A 374 1.52 -15.14 -23.70
N LYS A 375 0.69 -16.17 -23.85
CA LYS A 375 0.02 -16.82 -22.73
C LYS A 375 0.13 -18.34 -22.78
N ASN A 376 0.34 -19.02 -21.65
CA ASN A 376 0.34 -20.49 -21.59
C ASN A 376 1.28 -21.17 -22.60
N ASN A 377 2.39 -20.53 -22.97
CA ASN A 377 3.30 -21.04 -23.99
C ASN A 377 4.53 -21.68 -23.35
N ILE A 378 5.06 -22.73 -23.98
CA ILE A 378 6.32 -23.37 -23.60
C ILE A 378 7.35 -23.12 -24.70
N LEU A 379 8.43 -22.41 -24.44
CA LEU A 379 9.52 -22.19 -25.39
C LEU A 379 10.72 -23.02 -24.94
N THR A 380 11.10 -24.04 -25.70
CA THR A 380 12.12 -25.02 -25.25
C THR A 380 13.00 -25.57 -26.34
N TYR A 381 14.25 -25.92 -26.01
CA TYR A 381 15.21 -26.54 -26.93
C TYR A 381 15.47 -25.73 -28.21
N ASN A 382 15.42 -24.41 -28.12
CA ASN A 382 15.79 -23.53 -29.21
C ASN A 382 17.26 -23.12 -29.09
N THR A 383 17.93 -22.94 -30.23
CA THR A 383 19.35 -22.63 -30.31
C THR A 383 19.60 -21.42 -31.21
N ALA A 384 20.30 -20.40 -30.72
CA ALA A 384 20.61 -19.19 -31.50
C ALA A 384 21.95 -18.55 -31.10
N PRO A 385 22.48 -17.60 -31.87
CA PRO A 385 23.55 -16.75 -31.39
C PRO A 385 23.09 -15.86 -30.22
N ASN A 386 21.91 -15.23 -30.31
CA ASN A 386 21.32 -14.43 -29.24
C ASN A 386 19.83 -14.79 -29.02
N GLY A 387 19.31 -14.65 -27.80
CA GLY A 387 17.86 -14.77 -27.53
C GLY A 387 17.24 -16.06 -28.07
N ALA A 388 17.76 -17.23 -27.67
CA ALA A 388 17.41 -18.47 -28.35
C ALA A 388 15.92 -18.81 -28.28
N ALA A 389 15.27 -18.57 -27.14
CA ALA A 389 13.82 -18.69 -27.05
C ALA A 389 13.12 -17.54 -27.79
N MET A 390 13.53 -16.30 -27.53
CA MET A 390 12.89 -15.11 -28.11
C MET A 390 13.84 -13.93 -28.25
N SER A 391 13.62 -13.10 -29.27
CA SER A 391 14.28 -11.81 -29.46
C SER A 391 13.36 -10.77 -30.07
N ILE A 392 13.63 -9.50 -29.79
CA ILE A 392 13.16 -8.36 -30.61
C ILE A 392 14.24 -8.00 -31.62
N ASP A 393 13.84 -7.67 -32.84
CA ASP A 393 14.72 -7.26 -33.92
C ASP A 393 15.32 -5.86 -33.74
N ASP A 394 16.57 -5.69 -34.17
CA ASP A 394 17.36 -4.46 -34.06
C ASP A 394 16.71 -3.23 -34.72
N GLY A 395 15.81 -3.43 -35.69
CA GLY A 395 15.10 -2.40 -36.45
C GLY A 395 13.69 -2.09 -35.97
N TYR A 396 13.26 -2.60 -34.81
CA TYR A 396 11.90 -2.41 -34.31
C TYR A 396 11.59 -0.92 -34.08
N ALA A 397 10.66 -0.40 -34.89
CA ALA A 397 10.42 1.03 -35.03
C ALA A 397 9.17 1.56 -34.28
N VAL A 398 8.55 0.76 -33.41
CA VAL A 398 7.30 1.14 -32.70
C VAL A 398 7.42 0.92 -31.19
N PRO A 399 6.77 1.72 -30.33
CA PRO A 399 6.65 1.39 -28.91
C PRO A 399 5.95 0.04 -28.71
N LEU A 400 6.46 -0.81 -27.82
CA LEU A 400 5.91 -2.16 -27.59
C LEU A 400 5.51 -2.37 -26.12
N ALA A 401 4.32 -2.93 -25.91
CA ALA A 401 3.97 -3.65 -24.69
C ALA A 401 3.97 -5.16 -24.97
N LEU A 402 4.86 -5.89 -24.31
CA LEU A 402 4.95 -7.34 -24.36
C LEU A 402 4.46 -7.93 -23.03
N ARG A 403 3.35 -8.67 -23.06
CA ARG A 403 2.77 -9.33 -21.88
C ARG A 403 2.98 -10.83 -21.98
N ILE A 404 3.73 -11.39 -21.03
CA ILE A 404 4.05 -12.82 -20.96
C ILE A 404 3.46 -13.37 -19.67
N THR A 405 2.50 -14.27 -19.80
CA THR A 405 1.70 -14.78 -18.67
C THR A 405 1.65 -16.30 -18.70
N GLN A 406 1.90 -16.95 -17.57
CA GLN A 406 1.76 -18.41 -17.45
C GLN A 406 2.65 -19.18 -18.46
N CYS A 407 3.80 -18.62 -18.84
CA CYS A 407 4.70 -19.25 -19.81
C CYS A 407 5.84 -20.01 -19.12
N SER A 408 6.42 -20.99 -19.82
CA SER A 408 7.63 -21.70 -19.40
C SER A 408 8.70 -21.59 -20.49
N ILE A 409 9.77 -20.85 -20.21
CA ILE A 409 10.89 -20.63 -21.13
C ILE A 409 12.07 -21.42 -20.57
N ARG A 410 12.42 -22.54 -21.20
CA ARG A 410 13.36 -23.50 -20.61
C ARG A 410 14.25 -24.25 -21.58
N HIS A 411 15.42 -24.69 -21.13
CA HIS A 411 16.34 -25.52 -21.93
C HIS A 411 16.75 -24.89 -23.27
N ASN A 412 16.74 -23.55 -23.37
CA ASN A 412 17.18 -22.86 -24.57
C ASN A 412 18.66 -22.49 -24.46
N TYR A 413 19.38 -22.51 -25.58
CA TYR A 413 20.83 -22.33 -25.61
C TYR A 413 21.23 -21.21 -26.57
N ALA A 414 21.89 -20.18 -26.04
CA ALA A 414 22.51 -19.13 -26.84
C ALA A 414 24.03 -19.28 -26.93
N PHE A 415 24.60 -19.05 -28.10
CA PHE A 415 26.06 -19.04 -28.22
C PHE A 415 26.67 -17.77 -27.61
N PHE A 416 26.06 -16.61 -27.84
CA PHE A 416 26.54 -15.34 -27.32
C PHE A 416 25.74 -14.89 -26.10
N ARG A 417 24.51 -14.38 -26.30
CA ARG A 417 23.71 -13.68 -25.28
C ARG A 417 22.30 -14.27 -25.13
N ALA A 418 21.84 -14.48 -23.90
CA ALA A 418 20.48 -14.93 -23.56
C ALA A 418 19.96 -16.21 -24.21
N GLY A 419 19.95 -17.30 -23.43
CA GLY A 419 19.20 -18.51 -23.81
C GLY A 419 17.70 -18.23 -23.89
N GLY A 420 17.15 -17.46 -22.96
CA GLY A 420 15.73 -17.08 -22.95
C GLY A 420 15.42 -15.90 -23.88
N PHE A 421 15.46 -14.68 -23.36
CA PHE A 421 14.99 -13.48 -24.04
C PHE A 421 16.10 -12.44 -24.22
N TYR A 422 16.28 -11.96 -25.45
CA TYR A 422 17.24 -10.92 -25.82
C TYR A 422 16.55 -9.62 -26.26
N LEU A 423 16.98 -8.48 -25.70
CA LEU A 423 16.63 -7.13 -26.12
C LEU A 423 17.90 -6.38 -26.56
N PRO A 424 18.02 -6.00 -27.85
CA PRO A 424 19.21 -5.34 -28.36
C PRO A 424 19.29 -3.85 -28.03
N GLU A 425 20.52 -3.31 -27.98
CA GLU A 425 20.80 -1.89 -27.72
C GLU A 425 20.23 -0.97 -28.82
N SER A 426 20.20 -1.43 -30.07
CA SER A 426 19.84 -0.63 -31.24
C SER A 426 18.35 -0.27 -31.34
N LEU A 427 17.51 -0.83 -30.46
CA LEU A 427 16.09 -0.48 -30.39
C LEU A 427 15.94 1.02 -30.16
N THR A 428 15.06 1.65 -30.96
CA THR A 428 14.87 3.12 -30.93
C THR A 428 13.62 3.55 -30.17
N GLN A 429 12.73 2.60 -29.85
CA GLN A 429 11.44 2.85 -29.21
C GLN A 429 11.35 2.13 -27.87
N PRO A 430 10.60 2.69 -26.90
CA PRO A 430 10.49 2.10 -25.57
C PRO A 430 9.77 0.76 -25.60
N VAL A 431 10.21 -0.15 -24.73
CA VAL A 431 9.64 -1.50 -24.57
C VAL A 431 9.20 -1.72 -23.13
N GLU A 432 7.91 -1.93 -22.93
CA GLU A 432 7.34 -2.36 -21.66
C GLU A 432 7.16 -3.87 -21.67
N VAL A 433 7.80 -4.56 -20.74
CA VAL A 433 7.69 -6.01 -20.58
C VAL A 433 7.02 -6.31 -19.24
N SER A 434 5.90 -7.04 -19.31
CA SER A 434 5.22 -7.57 -18.13
C SER A 434 5.35 -9.09 -18.11
N LEU A 435 5.89 -9.61 -17.01
CA LEU A 435 5.99 -11.04 -16.74
C LEU A 435 5.10 -11.38 -15.55
N GLN A 436 4.23 -12.37 -15.70
CA GLN A 436 3.36 -12.82 -14.62
C GLN A 436 3.24 -14.34 -14.61
N ASP A 437 3.36 -14.94 -13.41
CA ASP A 437 3.17 -16.38 -13.19
C ASP A 437 3.98 -17.24 -14.19
N THR A 438 5.19 -16.78 -14.53
CA THR A 438 6.04 -17.34 -15.60
C THR A 438 7.30 -17.96 -15.02
N GLU A 439 7.91 -18.90 -15.75
CA GLU A 439 9.19 -19.49 -15.36
C GLU A 439 10.23 -19.39 -16.47
N PHE A 440 11.46 -19.04 -16.09
CA PHE A 440 12.67 -19.20 -16.88
C PHE A 440 13.57 -20.22 -16.21
N ARG A 441 13.75 -21.39 -16.81
CA ARG A 441 14.53 -22.47 -16.20
C ARG A 441 15.58 -23.09 -17.12
N ASP A 442 16.79 -23.29 -16.61
CA ASP A 442 17.85 -24.02 -17.34
C ASP A 442 18.12 -23.43 -18.74
N ASN A 443 18.00 -22.11 -18.89
CA ASN A 443 18.43 -21.43 -20.10
C ASN A 443 19.92 -21.11 -20.00
N ARG A 444 20.63 -21.41 -21.08
CA ARG A 444 22.10 -21.42 -21.12
C ARG A 444 22.64 -20.44 -22.13
N PHE A 445 23.82 -19.89 -21.84
CA PHE A 445 24.60 -19.12 -22.80
C PHE A 445 26.09 -19.47 -22.72
N ASN A 446 26.86 -19.22 -23.79
CA ASN A 446 28.25 -19.63 -23.83
C ASN A 446 29.28 -18.52 -23.60
N THR A 447 29.14 -17.30 -24.13
CA THR A 447 30.20 -16.27 -24.00
C THR A 447 29.94 -15.16 -22.99
N VAL A 448 28.91 -14.34 -23.20
CA VAL A 448 28.60 -13.17 -22.35
C VAL A 448 27.10 -12.96 -22.39
N GLY A 449 26.40 -13.02 -21.26
CA GLY A 449 24.95 -12.81 -21.29
C GLY A 449 24.26 -13.01 -19.95
N GLY A 450 22.91 -12.99 -19.98
CA GLY A 450 22.03 -13.43 -18.90
C GLY A 450 21.29 -14.68 -19.38
N GLY A 451 21.42 -15.82 -18.71
CA GLY A 451 20.87 -17.09 -19.19
C GLY A 451 19.38 -17.04 -19.47
N ALA A 452 18.61 -16.41 -18.60
CA ALA A 452 17.19 -16.16 -18.81
C ALA A 452 16.95 -14.91 -19.67
N ILE A 453 17.50 -13.77 -19.27
CA ILE A 453 17.22 -12.48 -19.91
C ILE A 453 18.52 -11.69 -20.08
N TYR A 454 18.73 -11.19 -21.28
CA TYR A 454 19.75 -10.18 -21.57
C TYR A 454 19.08 -8.97 -22.19
N ASP A 455 19.17 -7.84 -21.52
CA ASP A 455 18.55 -6.60 -21.96
C ASP A 455 19.59 -5.49 -22.01
N TYR A 456 19.87 -5.03 -23.24
CA TYR A 456 20.80 -3.94 -23.50
C TYR A 456 20.11 -2.66 -23.97
N HIS A 457 18.77 -2.65 -24.00
CA HIS A 457 18.04 -1.49 -24.48
C HIS A 457 17.90 -0.44 -23.37
N SER A 458 18.09 0.83 -23.72
CA SER A 458 18.02 1.95 -22.77
C SER A 458 16.60 2.33 -22.33
N GLY A 459 15.57 1.97 -23.12
CA GLY A 459 14.18 2.40 -22.93
C GLY A 459 13.24 1.30 -22.43
N THR A 460 13.72 0.39 -21.60
CA THR A 460 12.91 -0.73 -21.10
C THR A 460 12.30 -0.47 -19.73
N ARG A 461 11.06 -0.91 -19.56
CA ARG A 461 10.42 -1.04 -18.25
C ARG A 461 10.00 -2.48 -18.01
N TRP A 462 10.40 -3.03 -16.86
CA TRP A 462 10.08 -4.38 -16.43
C TRP A 462 9.13 -4.37 -15.23
N ASP A 463 7.97 -5.01 -15.38
CA ASP A 463 7.04 -5.29 -14.29
C ASP A 463 6.87 -6.81 -14.16
N VAL A 464 7.48 -7.41 -13.13
CA VAL A 464 7.61 -8.86 -12.96
C VAL A 464 6.94 -9.30 -11.66
N VAL A 465 5.99 -10.23 -11.78
CA VAL A 465 5.19 -10.73 -10.65
C VAL A 465 5.17 -12.25 -10.64
N ASN A 466 5.34 -12.88 -9.47
CA ASN A 466 5.22 -14.33 -9.30
C ASN A 466 6.05 -15.14 -10.31
N THR A 467 7.25 -14.68 -10.64
CA THR A 467 8.07 -15.28 -11.69
C THR A 467 9.29 -15.96 -11.09
N VAL A 468 9.62 -17.14 -11.61
CA VAL A 468 10.75 -17.96 -11.16
C VAL A 468 11.86 -17.95 -12.21
N PHE A 469 13.07 -17.59 -11.79
CA PHE A 469 14.31 -17.69 -12.55
C PHE A 469 15.19 -18.74 -11.88
N ALA A 470 15.13 -19.98 -12.39
CA ALA A 470 15.79 -21.11 -11.76
C ALA A 470 16.86 -21.74 -12.65
N GLU A 471 17.99 -22.10 -12.08
CA GLU A 471 18.98 -22.95 -12.75
C GLU A 471 19.50 -22.34 -14.06
N ASN A 472 19.37 -21.04 -14.32
CA ASN A 472 19.89 -20.40 -15.53
C ASN A 472 21.37 -20.12 -15.39
N GLY A 473 22.10 -20.01 -16.50
CA GLY A 473 23.53 -19.72 -16.37
C GLY A 473 24.39 -19.91 -17.58
N THR A 474 25.70 -19.77 -17.37
CA THR A 474 26.70 -19.94 -18.41
C THR A 474 27.27 -21.36 -18.50
N THR A 475 27.68 -21.78 -19.69
CA THR A 475 28.47 -23.01 -19.88
C THR A 475 29.97 -22.78 -19.74
N THR A 476 30.51 -21.72 -20.35
CA THR A 476 31.96 -21.43 -20.33
C THR A 476 32.35 -19.96 -20.13
N GLY A 477 31.44 -19.01 -20.32
CA GLY A 477 31.67 -17.57 -20.41
C GLY A 477 31.35 -16.76 -19.14
N ALA A 478 31.36 -15.43 -19.25
CA ALA A 478 31.16 -14.47 -18.15
C ALA A 478 29.80 -13.73 -18.26
N GLY A 479 29.40 -12.92 -17.27
CA GLY A 479 28.10 -12.19 -17.22
C GLY A 479 27.05 -12.83 -16.30
N GLY A 480 25.89 -12.17 -16.16
CA GLY A 480 24.80 -12.55 -15.28
C GLY A 480 24.25 -13.97 -15.50
N GLY A 481 23.89 -14.67 -14.43
CA GLY A 481 23.43 -16.07 -14.55
C GLY A 481 22.00 -16.15 -15.08
N ALA A 482 21.06 -15.46 -14.44
CA ALA A 482 19.68 -15.34 -14.88
C ALA A 482 19.46 -14.06 -15.67
N TRP A 483 19.65 -12.89 -15.06
CA TRP A 483 19.45 -11.59 -15.68
C TRP A 483 20.78 -10.87 -15.87
N ALA A 484 21.00 -10.32 -17.06
CA ALA A 484 22.10 -9.40 -17.31
C ALA A 484 21.56 -8.17 -18.06
N LEU A 485 21.59 -7.04 -17.37
CA LEU A 485 20.97 -5.80 -17.79
C LEU A 485 22.04 -4.73 -17.99
N PHE A 486 22.10 -4.18 -19.19
CA PHE A 486 23.12 -3.22 -19.57
C PHE A 486 22.49 -1.99 -20.20
N GLN A 487 23.12 -0.83 -20.01
CA GLN A 487 22.74 0.39 -20.72
C GLN A 487 23.89 1.41 -20.77
N THR A 488 23.87 2.24 -21.82
CA THR A 488 24.84 3.31 -22.05
C THR A 488 24.26 4.71 -21.90
N VAL A 489 22.93 4.87 -21.89
CA VAL A 489 22.19 6.13 -21.66
C VAL A 489 20.76 5.81 -21.22
N GLY A 490 20.04 6.76 -20.64
CA GLY A 490 18.59 6.66 -20.39
C GLY A 490 18.21 6.00 -19.06
N ASP A 491 16.90 5.96 -18.80
CA ASP A 491 16.34 5.48 -17.53
C ASP A 491 15.76 4.07 -17.71
N LYS A 492 16.13 3.15 -16.81
CA LYS A 492 15.56 1.81 -16.73
C LYS A 492 14.84 1.64 -15.41
N GLN A 493 13.61 1.15 -15.49
CA GLN A 493 12.78 0.83 -14.34
C GLN A 493 12.51 -0.66 -14.28
N ILE A 494 12.74 -1.25 -13.10
CA ILE A 494 12.49 -2.66 -12.85
C ILE A 494 11.73 -2.79 -11.53
N ASN A 495 10.59 -3.46 -11.59
CA ASN A 495 9.77 -3.78 -10.43
C ASN A 495 9.62 -5.30 -10.33
N LEU A 496 10.09 -5.89 -9.23
CA LEU A 496 9.98 -7.31 -8.93
C LEU A 496 9.07 -7.51 -7.70
N LEU A 497 8.04 -8.33 -7.84
CA LEU A 497 7.14 -8.67 -6.75
C LEU A 497 6.98 -10.19 -6.64
N ASN A 498 7.26 -10.73 -5.45
CA ASN A 498 7.09 -12.16 -5.16
C ASN A 498 7.81 -13.07 -6.19
N CYS A 499 9.04 -12.70 -6.55
CA CYS A 499 9.85 -13.43 -7.53
C CYS A 499 10.90 -14.31 -6.84
N GLU A 500 11.39 -15.32 -7.55
CA GLU A 500 12.43 -16.21 -7.04
C GLU A 500 13.58 -16.34 -8.05
N PHE A 501 14.81 -16.07 -7.60
CA PHE A 501 16.04 -16.32 -8.31
C PHE A 501 16.78 -17.41 -7.56
N ARG A 502 16.78 -18.63 -8.08
CA ARG A 502 17.41 -19.75 -7.38
C ARG A 502 18.30 -20.62 -8.25
N ASP A 503 19.34 -21.15 -7.63
CA ASP A 503 20.26 -22.09 -8.25
C ASP A 503 20.86 -21.58 -9.57
N ASN A 504 20.87 -20.26 -9.81
CA ASN A 504 21.45 -19.69 -11.01
C ASN A 504 22.97 -19.63 -10.88
N PHE A 505 23.64 -19.72 -12.03
CA PHE A 505 25.06 -19.96 -12.07
C PHE A 505 25.77 -19.11 -13.12
N CYS A 506 26.85 -18.43 -12.74
CA CYS A 506 27.71 -17.80 -13.72
C CYS A 506 29.20 -17.80 -13.34
N ARG A 507 30.06 -17.57 -14.33
CA ARG A 507 31.49 -17.32 -14.08
C ARG A 507 31.86 -15.85 -14.02
N GLY A 508 30.97 -14.96 -14.46
CA GLY A 508 31.06 -13.53 -14.23
C GLY A 508 30.31 -13.12 -12.96
N PRO A 509 30.00 -11.83 -12.81
CA PRO A 509 29.22 -11.34 -11.68
C PRO A 509 27.70 -11.58 -11.87
N GLY A 510 26.93 -11.46 -10.79
CA GLY A 510 25.46 -11.42 -10.81
C GLY A 510 24.77 -12.67 -11.32
N ALA A 511 25.05 -13.83 -10.72
CA ALA A 511 24.39 -15.09 -11.07
C ALA A 511 22.85 -15.02 -11.01
N GLY A 512 22.26 -14.32 -10.05
CA GLY A 512 20.83 -14.01 -10.07
C GLY A 512 20.51 -12.88 -11.04
N LEU A 513 20.85 -11.65 -10.66
CA LEU A 513 20.62 -10.46 -11.46
C LEU A 513 21.86 -9.55 -11.45
N GLU A 514 22.34 -9.24 -12.65
CA GLU A 514 23.40 -8.26 -12.90
C GLU A 514 22.82 -7.04 -13.60
N TYR A 515 23.11 -5.85 -13.09
CA TYR A 515 22.84 -4.60 -13.78
C TYR A 515 24.09 -3.72 -13.81
N TYR A 516 24.50 -3.28 -15.00
CA TYR A 516 25.56 -2.27 -15.17
C TYR A 516 25.18 -1.18 -16.15
N HIS A 517 25.50 0.05 -15.77
CA HIS A 517 25.45 1.22 -16.63
C HIS A 517 26.87 1.71 -16.96
N PHE A 518 27.15 1.96 -18.25
CA PHE A 518 28.46 2.37 -18.76
C PHE A 518 28.37 3.73 -19.52
N GLY A 519 28.51 4.84 -18.79
CA GLY A 519 28.63 6.21 -19.31
C GLY A 519 27.31 6.96 -19.53
N GLY A 520 27.33 8.29 -19.72
CA GLY A 520 26.12 9.09 -19.99
C GLY A 520 25.36 9.59 -18.74
N VAL A 521 24.16 10.16 -18.95
CA VAL A 521 23.21 10.53 -17.89
C VAL A 521 22.19 9.40 -17.73
N SER A 522 22.04 8.86 -16.53
CA SER A 522 21.02 7.84 -16.25
C SER A 522 20.54 7.83 -14.80
N HIS A 523 19.28 7.44 -14.63
CA HIS A 523 18.70 7.09 -13.35
C HIS A 523 18.28 5.61 -13.34
N LEU A 524 18.93 4.81 -12.49
CA LEU A 524 18.47 3.45 -12.22
C LEU A 524 17.41 3.46 -11.11
N SER A 525 16.21 2.95 -11.41
CA SER A 525 15.20 2.65 -10.40
C SER A 525 14.91 1.15 -10.37
N LEU A 526 15.26 0.49 -9.27
CA LEU A 526 14.95 -0.91 -9.03
C LEU A 526 14.26 -1.09 -7.71
N LYS A 527 13.04 -1.65 -7.77
CA LYS A 527 12.26 -2.02 -6.59
C LYS A 527 12.04 -3.53 -6.56
N MET A 528 12.32 -4.13 -5.41
CA MET A 528 12.05 -5.54 -5.12
C MET A 528 11.19 -5.66 -3.87
N GLU A 529 10.14 -6.46 -3.94
CA GLU A 529 9.29 -6.79 -2.79
C GLU A 529 9.09 -8.30 -2.74
N LYS A 530 9.26 -8.91 -1.57
CA LYS A 530 9.03 -10.36 -1.35
C LYS A 530 9.82 -11.25 -2.31
N THR A 531 10.99 -10.79 -2.74
CA THR A 531 11.82 -11.50 -3.72
C THR A 531 12.86 -12.34 -3.00
N THR A 532 13.04 -13.58 -3.45
CA THR A 532 13.99 -14.54 -2.86
C THR A 532 15.16 -14.79 -3.80
N PHE A 533 16.38 -14.70 -3.28
CA PHE A 533 17.62 -15.10 -3.94
C PHE A 533 18.26 -16.25 -3.18
N LEU A 534 18.19 -17.46 -3.74
CA LEU A 534 18.55 -18.69 -3.04
C LEU A 534 19.60 -19.50 -3.81
N ARG A 535 20.75 -19.80 -3.18
CA ARG A 535 21.80 -20.66 -3.75
C ARG A 535 22.31 -20.22 -5.13
N ASN A 536 22.32 -18.92 -5.42
CA ASN A 536 22.93 -18.42 -6.65
C ASN A 536 24.47 -18.41 -6.49
N GLU A 537 25.19 -18.81 -7.54
CA GLU A 537 26.64 -19.01 -7.48
C GLU A 537 27.35 -18.28 -8.61
N SER A 538 28.25 -17.36 -8.23
CA SER A 538 29.15 -16.63 -9.11
C SER A 538 30.61 -17.05 -8.86
N PHE A 539 31.36 -17.24 -9.96
CA PHE A 539 32.83 -17.39 -9.92
C PHE A 539 33.59 -16.08 -10.23
N ALA A 540 32.94 -14.93 -10.12
CA ALA A 540 33.61 -13.63 -10.11
C ALA A 540 33.88 -13.13 -8.68
N ASN A 541 34.66 -12.06 -8.61
CA ASN A 541 34.98 -11.38 -7.36
C ASN A 541 33.77 -10.63 -6.77
N GLU A 542 32.83 -10.23 -7.61
CA GLU A 542 31.63 -9.46 -7.27
C GLU A 542 30.45 -10.38 -6.92
N GLY A 543 29.29 -9.79 -6.60
CA GLY A 543 28.17 -10.51 -5.97
C GLY A 543 27.53 -11.62 -6.80
N ALA A 544 26.93 -12.59 -6.11
CA ALA A 544 26.33 -13.77 -6.74
C ALA A 544 24.83 -13.65 -6.93
N ALA A 545 24.07 -13.28 -5.90
CA ALA A 545 22.63 -13.10 -6.04
C ALA A 545 22.32 -11.84 -6.85
N PHE A 546 22.95 -10.71 -6.52
CA PHE A 546 22.58 -9.44 -7.11
C PHE A 546 23.75 -8.45 -7.21
N VAL A 547 23.84 -7.74 -8.35
CA VAL A 547 24.87 -6.74 -8.62
C VAL A 547 24.26 -5.48 -9.25
N LEU A 548 24.61 -4.32 -8.70
CA LEU A 548 24.32 -2.99 -9.28
C LEU A 548 25.61 -2.23 -9.53
N GLY A 549 25.85 -1.84 -10.77
CA GLY A 549 26.93 -0.93 -11.14
C GLY A 549 26.40 0.30 -11.86
N ALA A 550 26.76 1.48 -11.37
CA ALA A 550 26.59 2.74 -12.09
C ALA A 550 27.97 3.35 -12.36
N LEU A 551 28.45 3.21 -13.59
CA LEU A 551 29.79 3.62 -14.00
C LEU A 551 29.66 4.77 -15.01
N GLY A 552 29.93 6.01 -14.63
CA GLY A 552 29.84 7.14 -15.56
C GLY A 552 29.69 8.52 -14.93
N ASP A 553 29.83 9.56 -15.75
CA ASP A 553 30.00 10.94 -15.31
C ASP A 553 28.77 11.55 -14.61
N GLN A 554 27.54 11.09 -14.88
CA GLN A 554 26.29 11.56 -14.22
C GLN A 554 25.28 10.43 -14.01
N SER A 555 25.55 9.52 -13.07
CA SER A 555 24.71 8.34 -12.82
C SER A 555 24.21 8.30 -11.37
N SER A 556 22.94 7.96 -11.16
CA SER A 556 22.40 7.72 -9.81
C SER A 556 21.76 6.34 -9.70
N ILE A 557 21.80 5.79 -8.49
CA ILE A 557 21.15 4.53 -8.13
C ILE A 557 20.06 4.86 -7.12
N ASP A 558 18.82 4.45 -7.40
CA ASP A 558 17.74 4.37 -6.40
C ASP A 558 17.25 2.92 -6.32
N PHE A 559 17.66 2.24 -5.26
CA PHE A 559 17.34 0.84 -5.00
C PHE A 559 16.54 0.70 -3.71
N LEU A 560 15.47 -0.08 -3.77
CA LEU A 560 14.65 -0.45 -2.63
C LEU A 560 14.31 -1.94 -2.66
N ALA A 561 14.75 -2.67 -1.63
CA ALA A 561 14.29 -4.03 -1.35
C ALA A 561 13.48 -4.05 -0.05
N THR A 562 12.30 -4.67 -0.09
CA THR A 562 11.42 -4.85 1.07
C THR A 562 11.03 -6.32 1.21
N GLU A 563 11.12 -6.88 2.42
CA GLU A 563 10.68 -8.27 2.69
C GLU A 563 11.38 -9.31 1.81
N CYS A 564 12.65 -9.08 1.45
CA CYS A 564 13.42 -9.96 0.57
C CYS A 564 14.32 -10.93 1.36
N LEU A 565 14.53 -12.12 0.80
CA LEU A 565 15.40 -13.15 1.38
C LEU A 565 16.61 -13.39 0.46
N PHE A 566 17.81 -13.32 1.03
CA PHE A 566 19.07 -13.68 0.37
C PHE A 566 19.74 -14.81 1.16
N ALA A 567 19.65 -16.03 0.65
CA ALA A 567 20.12 -17.21 1.38
C ALA A 567 21.08 -18.10 0.56
N ASP A 568 22.13 -18.59 1.20
CA ASP A 568 23.08 -19.57 0.66
C ASP A 568 23.78 -19.16 -0.66
N ASN A 569 23.84 -17.87 -0.98
CA ASN A 569 24.48 -17.39 -2.21
C ASN A 569 26.00 -17.40 -2.08
N LYS A 570 26.72 -17.68 -3.17
CA LYS A 570 28.18 -17.90 -3.17
C LYS A 570 28.90 -17.11 -4.25
N ALA A 571 29.83 -16.24 -3.84
CA ALA A 571 30.76 -15.51 -4.73
C ALA A 571 32.21 -15.95 -4.47
N VAL A 572 33.16 -15.55 -5.33
CA VAL A 572 34.59 -15.86 -5.07
C VAL A 572 35.14 -15.02 -3.95
N LEU A 573 34.95 -13.70 -4.02
CA LEU A 573 35.47 -12.77 -3.04
C LEU A 573 34.35 -12.18 -2.17
N ARG A 574 33.48 -11.31 -2.70
CA ARG A 574 32.62 -10.45 -1.85
C ARG A 574 31.22 -10.24 -2.44
N GLY A 575 30.31 -9.75 -1.59
CA GLY A 575 28.93 -9.39 -1.91
C GLY A 575 28.06 -10.56 -2.33
N ALA A 576 28.24 -11.76 -1.78
CA ALA A 576 27.58 -12.95 -2.32
C ALA A 576 26.05 -12.81 -2.36
N ALA A 577 25.42 -12.10 -1.40
CA ALA A 577 24.02 -11.68 -1.51
C ALA A 577 23.85 -10.44 -2.40
N ALA A 578 24.57 -9.36 -2.12
CA ALA A 578 24.44 -8.11 -2.87
C ALA A 578 25.78 -7.38 -3.02
N TYR A 579 26.01 -6.85 -4.21
CA TYR A 579 27.15 -6.02 -4.55
C TYR A 579 26.66 -4.71 -5.20
N VAL A 580 27.06 -3.57 -4.67
CA VAL A 580 26.76 -2.26 -5.26
C VAL A 580 28.05 -1.53 -5.54
N ARG A 581 28.15 -0.95 -6.74
CA ARG A 581 29.30 -0.20 -7.21
C ARG A 581 28.87 1.12 -7.83
N LEU A 582 29.49 2.20 -7.38
CA LEU A 582 29.26 3.55 -7.87
C LEU A 582 30.58 4.17 -8.34
N ASP A 583 30.76 4.30 -9.66
CA ASP A 583 31.95 4.88 -10.26
C ASP A 583 31.62 6.13 -11.10
N GLY A 584 32.47 7.16 -11.08
CA GLY A 584 32.36 8.34 -11.96
C GLY A 584 32.27 9.69 -11.22
N ASN A 585 31.78 10.74 -11.91
CA ASN A 585 32.01 12.14 -11.51
C ASN A 585 30.88 12.80 -10.72
N ASP A 586 29.62 12.36 -10.89
CA ASP A 586 28.43 13.01 -10.31
C ASP A 586 27.27 12.02 -10.11
N GLY A 587 26.35 12.35 -9.20
CA GLY A 587 25.15 11.56 -8.85
C GLY A 587 25.34 10.64 -7.64
N ASP A 588 24.51 10.79 -6.60
CA ASP A 588 24.55 9.95 -5.40
C ASP A 588 23.83 8.61 -5.59
N GLY A 589 24.26 7.60 -4.83
CA GLY A 589 23.59 6.30 -4.77
C GLY A 589 22.77 6.16 -3.48
N HIS A 590 21.53 5.70 -3.59
CA HIS A 590 20.67 5.36 -2.47
C HIS A 590 20.25 3.89 -2.57
N VAL A 591 20.66 3.10 -1.58
CA VAL A 591 20.38 1.66 -1.53
C VAL A 591 19.71 1.36 -0.20
N ARG A 592 18.46 0.88 -0.25
CA ARG A 592 17.63 0.65 0.94
C ARG A 592 17.19 -0.81 1.01
N PHE A 593 17.42 -1.44 2.15
CA PHE A 593 16.91 -2.74 2.52
C PHE A 593 16.07 -2.59 3.78
N ASP A 594 14.79 -2.96 3.69
CA ASP A 594 13.85 -2.90 4.80
C ASP A 594 13.20 -4.27 4.99
N ARG A 595 13.17 -4.78 6.23
CA ARG A 595 12.64 -6.13 6.54
C ARG A 595 13.26 -7.22 5.67
N CYS A 596 14.56 -7.17 5.39
CA CYS A 596 15.24 -8.17 4.57
C CYS A 596 16.06 -9.15 5.43
N GLU A 597 16.25 -10.36 4.91
CA GLU A 597 17.02 -11.42 5.56
C GLU A 597 18.23 -11.82 4.70
N PHE A 598 19.41 -11.87 5.32
CA PHE A 598 20.66 -12.30 4.72
C PHE A 598 21.19 -13.50 5.51
N ARG A 599 21.12 -14.70 4.93
CA ARG A 599 21.44 -15.96 5.60
C ARG A 599 22.54 -16.73 4.87
N ASP A 600 23.59 -17.10 5.59
CA ASP A 600 24.59 -18.07 5.14
C ASP A 600 25.25 -17.74 3.78
N ASN A 601 25.34 -16.46 3.43
CA ASN A 601 25.95 -16.00 2.18
C ASN A 601 27.49 -15.99 2.30
N TRP A 602 28.18 -16.45 1.26
CA TRP A 602 29.59 -16.82 1.38
C TRP A 602 30.48 -16.37 0.22
N GLY A 603 31.53 -15.59 0.52
CA GLY A 603 32.72 -15.42 -0.33
C GLY A 603 33.75 -16.57 -0.15
N ARG A 604 34.06 -17.33 -1.20
CA ARG A 604 34.91 -18.55 -1.14
C ARG A 604 36.33 -18.30 -0.63
N LEU A 605 36.97 -17.23 -1.08
CA LEU A 605 38.39 -16.92 -0.85
C LEU A 605 38.58 -15.67 0.01
N SER A 606 37.49 -15.05 0.49
CA SER A 606 37.51 -13.87 1.34
C SER A 606 36.99 -14.20 2.74
N SER A 607 37.54 -13.49 3.72
CA SER A 607 37.04 -13.44 5.09
C SER A 607 36.10 -12.25 5.32
N GLN A 608 35.80 -11.47 4.28
CA GLN A 608 35.03 -10.23 4.30
C GLN A 608 33.91 -10.26 3.25
N GLY A 609 32.76 -9.67 3.57
CA GLY A 609 31.72 -9.32 2.61
C GLY A 609 30.86 -10.48 2.12
N GLY A 610 30.51 -11.44 2.98
CA GLY A 610 29.64 -12.58 2.62
C GLY A 610 28.24 -12.14 2.16
N ALA A 611 27.56 -11.26 2.91
CA ALA A 611 26.24 -10.77 2.52
C ALA A 611 26.33 -9.56 1.57
N PHE A 612 26.72 -8.39 2.07
CA PHE A 612 26.67 -7.13 1.31
C PHE A 612 28.06 -6.54 1.08
N ASN A 613 28.29 -5.98 -0.11
CA ASN A 613 29.47 -5.17 -0.42
C ASN A 613 29.07 -3.87 -1.15
N GLY A 614 29.53 -2.72 -0.65
CA GLY A 614 29.42 -1.42 -1.31
C GLY A 614 30.78 -0.91 -1.77
N GLU A 615 30.92 -0.54 -3.03
CA GLU A 615 32.12 0.03 -3.64
C GLU A 615 31.81 1.44 -4.17
N ILE A 616 32.71 2.38 -3.91
CA ILE A 616 32.66 3.72 -4.51
C ILE A 616 34.04 4.17 -5.00
N SER A 617 34.09 4.72 -6.21
CA SER A 617 35.30 5.24 -6.84
C SER A 617 35.00 6.50 -7.66
N THR A 618 35.72 7.58 -7.42
CA THR A 618 35.52 8.86 -8.13
C THR A 618 36.85 9.43 -8.60
N PRO A 619 36.93 10.13 -9.74
CA PRO A 619 38.18 10.79 -10.10
C PRO A 619 38.62 11.81 -9.03
N ASP A 620 39.92 11.85 -8.74
CA ASP A 620 40.51 12.76 -7.73
C ASP A 620 40.65 14.21 -8.25
N ASP A 621 39.66 14.74 -8.97
CA ASP A 621 39.67 16.13 -9.49
C ASP A 621 39.10 17.12 -8.44
N PRO A 622 39.86 18.14 -8.01
CA PRO A 622 39.37 19.20 -7.14
C PRO A 622 38.19 20.03 -7.64
N ASN A 623 37.94 20.02 -8.95
CA ASN A 623 36.89 20.82 -9.56
C ASN A 623 35.57 20.06 -9.71
N LEU A 624 35.54 18.76 -9.41
CA LEU A 624 34.34 17.94 -9.45
C LEU A 624 33.69 17.81 -8.06
N PRO A 625 32.35 17.74 -7.97
CA PRO A 625 31.67 17.46 -6.72
C PRO A 625 32.06 16.05 -6.21
N GLY A 626 32.16 15.90 -4.88
CA GLY A 626 32.31 14.57 -4.28
C GLY A 626 30.99 13.79 -4.35
N ARG A 627 31.04 12.45 -4.37
CA ARG A 627 29.86 11.58 -4.42
C ARG A 627 29.67 10.79 -3.13
N ARG A 628 28.43 10.43 -2.84
CA ARG A 628 28.07 9.60 -1.69
C ARG A 628 27.24 8.39 -2.10
N LEU A 629 27.55 7.27 -1.47
CA LEU A 629 26.72 6.07 -1.48
C LEU A 629 26.05 5.94 -0.12
N TYR A 630 24.74 6.14 -0.06
CA TYR A 630 23.94 5.98 1.14
C TYR A 630 23.35 4.57 1.20
N LEU A 631 23.72 3.83 2.23
CA LEU A 631 23.23 2.48 2.49
C LEU A 631 22.32 2.51 3.72
N TYR A 632 21.07 2.07 3.54
CA TYR A 632 20.09 2.01 4.60
C TYR A 632 19.69 0.56 4.82
N PHE A 633 19.93 0.05 6.02
CA PHE A 633 19.47 -1.25 6.47
C PHE A 633 18.52 -1.04 7.64
N THR A 634 17.25 -1.39 7.46
CA THR A 634 16.22 -1.19 8.47
C THR A 634 15.49 -2.49 8.76
N ASN A 635 15.22 -2.77 10.04
CA ASN A 635 14.39 -3.91 10.46
C ASN A 635 14.88 -5.25 9.86
N SER A 636 16.19 -5.43 9.66
CA SER A 636 16.75 -6.50 8.83
C SER A 636 17.67 -7.44 9.62
N LEU A 637 17.75 -8.69 9.16
CA LEU A 637 18.47 -9.78 9.83
C LEU A 637 19.65 -10.27 9.00
N PHE A 638 20.82 -10.42 9.63
CA PHE A 638 22.04 -10.97 9.05
C PHE A 638 22.54 -12.14 9.90
N VAL A 639 22.54 -13.34 9.36
CA VAL A 639 22.84 -14.57 10.12
C VAL A 639 23.79 -15.47 9.35
N GLY A 640 24.85 -15.96 10.00
CA GLY A 640 25.70 -17.03 9.47
C GLY A 640 26.51 -16.65 8.22
N ASN A 641 26.49 -15.39 7.79
CA ASN A 641 27.20 -14.95 6.59
C ASN A 641 28.71 -14.94 6.83
N LYS A 642 29.51 -15.11 5.78
CA LYS A 642 30.97 -14.93 5.88
C LYS A 642 31.38 -13.47 5.82
N GLY A 643 30.95 -12.75 6.85
CA GLY A 643 30.92 -11.29 6.94
C GLY A 643 29.59 -10.71 6.47
N ALA A 644 29.11 -9.69 7.17
CA ALA A 644 27.79 -9.10 6.93
C ALA A 644 27.88 -7.95 5.93
N ILE A 645 28.59 -6.88 6.26
CA ILE A 645 28.66 -5.66 5.44
C ILE A 645 30.12 -5.32 5.20
N THR A 646 30.47 -5.08 3.94
CA THR A 646 31.79 -4.62 3.55
C THR A 646 31.69 -3.38 2.66
N GLN A 647 32.62 -2.47 2.84
CA GLN A 647 32.71 -1.21 2.13
C GLN A 647 34.08 -1.06 1.50
N GLU A 648 34.15 -0.51 0.29
CA GLU A 648 35.40 -0.20 -0.40
C GLU A 648 35.34 1.20 -0.97
N GLN A 649 36.34 2.01 -0.61
CA GLN A 649 36.51 3.36 -1.10
C GLN A 649 37.89 3.48 -1.73
N PHE A 650 37.94 3.92 -2.98
CA PHE A 650 39.20 4.02 -3.74
C PHE A 650 39.73 5.44 -3.91
N SER A 651 38.92 6.45 -3.57
CA SER A 651 39.26 7.85 -3.82
C SER A 651 39.01 8.71 -2.60
N ALA A 652 39.79 9.76 -2.46
CA ALA A 652 39.67 10.71 -1.36
C ALA A 652 38.26 11.36 -1.34
N ARG A 653 37.76 11.80 -2.50
CA ARG A 653 36.59 12.69 -2.60
C ARG A 653 35.21 12.04 -2.48
N CYS A 654 35.13 10.74 -2.22
CA CYS A 654 33.87 10.04 -2.03
C CYS A 654 33.70 9.55 -0.59
N GLY A 655 32.51 9.03 -0.28
CA GLY A 655 32.24 8.41 1.01
C GLY A 655 31.02 7.52 0.95
N ILE A 656 31.00 6.51 1.83
CA ILE A 656 29.83 5.66 2.04
C ILE A 656 29.20 6.06 3.37
N VAL A 657 27.89 6.20 3.42
CA VAL A 657 27.17 6.53 4.67
C VAL A 657 26.20 5.41 4.96
N ASP A 658 26.45 4.68 6.04
CA ASP A 658 25.60 3.57 6.48
C ASP A 658 24.66 4.03 7.59
N SER A 659 23.38 3.72 7.41
CA SER A 659 22.35 3.83 8.45
C SER A 659 21.78 2.44 8.72
N ILE A 660 22.26 1.82 9.79
CA ILE A 660 21.84 0.48 10.22
C ILE A 660 20.95 0.66 11.45
N ILE A 661 19.65 0.43 11.29
CA ILE A 661 18.66 0.77 12.31
C ILE A 661 17.76 -0.45 12.53
N ASN A 662 17.55 -0.82 13.79
CA ASN A 662 16.70 -1.97 14.14
C ASN A 662 17.16 -3.25 13.42
N CYS A 663 18.45 -3.58 13.42
CA CYS A 663 18.97 -4.76 12.75
C CYS A 663 19.51 -5.78 13.73
N THR A 664 19.59 -7.04 13.33
CA THR A 664 20.16 -8.12 14.13
C THR A 664 21.22 -8.87 13.33
N PHE A 665 22.42 -8.97 13.89
CA PHE A 665 23.57 -9.66 13.33
C PHE A 665 23.96 -10.82 14.25
N VAL A 666 23.99 -12.04 13.74
CA VAL A 666 24.37 -13.24 14.51
C VAL A 666 25.32 -14.14 13.72
N ASP A 667 26.45 -14.50 14.32
CA ASP A 667 27.43 -15.45 13.79
C ASP A 667 27.93 -15.14 12.35
N ASN A 668 28.09 -13.87 11.99
CA ASN A 668 28.59 -13.40 10.68
C ASN A 668 30.13 -13.37 10.62
N ALA A 669 30.76 -14.49 10.97
CA ALA A 669 32.21 -14.62 11.08
C ALA A 669 32.92 -14.83 9.73
N PRO A 670 34.20 -14.41 9.58
CA PRO A 670 35.09 -13.93 10.63
C PRO A 670 35.20 -12.40 10.76
N ILE A 671 34.67 -11.60 9.83
CA ILE A 671 34.64 -10.13 9.95
C ILE A 671 33.23 -9.62 9.64
N THR A 672 32.53 -9.10 10.66
CA THR A 672 31.12 -8.70 10.54
C THR A 672 30.96 -7.42 9.71
N PHE A 673 31.64 -6.35 10.11
CA PHE A 673 31.69 -5.08 9.40
C PHE A 673 33.13 -4.80 8.96
N ALA A 674 33.34 -4.64 7.66
CA ALA A 674 34.65 -4.31 7.10
C ALA A 674 34.58 -3.02 6.29
N LYS A 675 35.50 -2.10 6.55
CA LYS A 675 35.70 -0.89 5.76
C LYS A 675 37.05 -0.96 5.05
N GLY A 676 37.05 -0.55 3.79
CA GLY A 676 38.22 -0.49 2.92
C GLY A 676 39.11 0.70 3.27
N TYR A 677 40.41 0.50 3.14
CA TYR A 677 41.43 1.52 3.38
C TYR A 677 41.99 2.01 2.04
N ALA A 678 41.95 3.33 1.79
CA ALA A 678 42.59 3.97 0.64
C ALA A 678 44.02 4.44 1.02
N PRO A 679 45.09 3.76 0.58
CA PRO A 679 46.45 4.12 0.97
C PRO A 679 46.87 5.46 0.35
N GLY A 680 47.37 6.39 1.16
CA GLY A 680 48.00 7.64 0.71
C GLY A 680 47.17 8.92 0.90
N VAL A 681 45.97 8.81 1.46
CA VAL A 681 45.13 9.96 1.87
C VAL A 681 45.41 10.24 3.36
N ALA A 682 45.69 11.49 3.72
CA ALA A 682 46.02 11.87 5.10
C ALA A 682 44.83 11.62 6.05
N ASP A 683 45.12 11.11 7.26
CA ASP A 683 44.20 10.59 8.28
C ASP A 683 43.08 11.54 8.78
N GLU A 684 42.96 12.78 8.29
CA GLU A 684 42.16 13.82 8.97
C GLU A 684 40.85 14.24 8.28
N ILE A 685 40.47 13.78 7.06
CA ILE A 685 39.31 14.40 6.37
C ILE A 685 38.27 13.44 5.75
N GLN A 686 38.50 12.15 5.49
CA GLN A 686 37.57 11.38 4.64
C GLN A 686 37.36 9.95 5.11
N PHE A 687 36.20 9.69 5.72
CA PHE A 687 35.83 8.38 6.23
C PHE A 687 34.34 8.14 6.04
N SER A 688 33.98 6.94 5.55
CA SER A 688 32.60 6.44 5.61
C SER A 688 32.06 6.49 7.04
N ASP A 689 30.90 7.12 7.23
CA ASP A 689 30.24 7.17 8.54
C ASP A 689 29.32 5.96 8.68
N ILE A 690 29.49 5.17 9.74
CA ILE A 690 28.61 4.03 10.04
C ILE A 690 27.82 4.33 11.30
N TYR A 691 26.52 4.59 11.13
CA TYR A 691 25.58 4.83 12.21
C TYR A 691 24.78 3.56 12.49
N ILE A 692 24.96 2.97 13.68
CA ILE A 692 24.23 1.78 14.10
C ILE A 692 23.36 2.15 15.30
N LYS A 693 22.04 1.98 15.14
CA LYS A 693 21.04 2.31 16.15
C LYS A 693 20.11 1.14 16.45
N ASN A 694 19.73 0.98 17.71
CA ASN A 694 18.72 0.00 18.15
C ASN A 694 18.98 -1.42 17.62
N SER A 695 20.24 -1.83 17.49
CA SER A 695 20.62 -3.06 16.80
C SER A 695 21.33 -4.04 17.73
N ILE A 696 21.20 -5.33 17.42
CA ILE A 696 21.89 -6.42 18.13
C ILE A 696 23.04 -6.91 17.25
N ILE A 697 24.26 -6.93 17.78
CA ILE A 697 25.45 -7.51 17.16
C ILE A 697 25.96 -8.63 18.08
N TRP A 698 25.53 -9.85 17.79
CA TRP A 698 25.81 -11.02 18.61
C TRP A 698 26.81 -11.97 17.93
N GLU A 699 28.08 -11.69 18.18
CA GLU A 699 29.24 -12.36 17.58
C GLU A 699 30.19 -12.88 18.68
N PRO A 700 29.73 -13.76 19.59
CA PRO A 700 30.42 -14.06 20.85
C PRO A 700 31.78 -14.76 20.69
N ARG A 701 32.10 -15.23 19.47
CA ARG A 701 33.37 -15.87 19.13
C ARG A 701 34.40 -14.90 18.55
N LEU A 702 34.00 -13.67 18.25
CA LEU A 702 34.85 -12.66 17.63
C LEU A 702 35.27 -11.60 18.66
N PRO A 703 36.55 -11.18 18.67
CA PRO A 703 36.97 -9.98 19.37
C PRO A 703 36.42 -8.73 18.67
N LEU A 704 36.34 -7.61 19.40
CA LEU A 704 35.75 -6.36 18.90
C LEU A 704 36.35 -5.87 17.56
N TRP A 705 37.67 -6.02 17.36
CA TRP A 705 38.33 -5.61 16.11
C TRP A 705 37.94 -6.45 14.87
N GLN A 706 37.39 -7.66 15.07
CA GLN A 706 36.82 -8.46 13.99
C GLN A 706 35.36 -8.12 13.74
N ILE A 707 34.66 -7.57 14.72
CA ILE A 707 33.28 -7.07 14.53
C ILE A 707 33.34 -5.76 13.76
N LEU A 708 34.10 -4.77 14.24
CA LEU A 708 34.27 -3.45 13.63
C LEU A 708 35.69 -3.32 13.07
N TYR A 709 35.87 -3.68 11.80
CA TYR A 709 37.17 -3.66 11.13
C TYR A 709 37.28 -2.50 10.15
N ASN A 710 38.27 -1.63 10.30
CA ASN A 710 38.44 -0.43 9.46
C ASN A 710 39.63 -0.49 8.46
N GLY A 711 40.13 -1.68 8.15
CA GLY A 711 41.20 -1.85 7.15
C GLY A 711 42.62 -1.56 7.65
N ASN A 712 42.79 -0.71 8.68
CA ASN A 712 44.07 -0.43 9.29
C ASN A 712 44.23 -1.23 10.61
N PRO A 713 45.10 -2.26 10.66
CA PRO A 713 45.26 -3.08 11.87
C PRO A 713 45.89 -2.34 13.06
N PHE A 714 46.34 -1.10 12.88
CA PHE A 714 47.02 -0.29 13.90
C PHE A 714 46.20 0.89 14.43
N VAL A 715 45.12 1.28 13.73
CA VAL A 715 44.31 2.46 14.08
C VAL A 715 42.85 2.15 13.77
N LEU A 716 42.07 1.77 14.77
CA LEU A 716 40.63 2.00 14.71
C LEU A 716 40.42 3.51 14.98
N SER A 717 39.81 4.24 14.05
CA SER A 717 39.51 5.66 14.27
C SER A 717 38.15 5.74 14.93
N VAL A 718 38.07 6.43 16.06
CA VAL A 718 36.85 6.58 16.87
C VAL A 718 35.76 7.41 16.20
N ASN A 719 36.09 8.10 15.10
CA ASN A 719 35.16 8.87 14.28
C ASN A 719 34.44 8.03 13.22
N ASP A 720 34.79 6.75 13.05
CA ASP A 720 34.26 5.90 11.96
C ASP A 720 32.90 5.27 12.28
N TYR A 721 32.57 5.10 13.56
CA TYR A 721 31.38 4.39 14.02
C TYR A 721 30.64 5.16 15.12
N GLU A 722 29.32 5.27 15.00
CA GLU A 722 28.43 5.74 16.07
C GLU A 722 27.52 4.58 16.49
N LEU A 723 27.58 4.22 17.78
CA LEU A 723 26.74 3.18 18.38
C LEU A 723 25.74 3.81 19.35
N ASP A 724 24.45 3.54 19.11
CA ASP A 724 23.34 4.14 19.86
C ASP A 724 22.28 3.08 20.20
N HIS A 725 22.05 2.80 21.50
CA HIS A 725 21.13 1.75 21.96
C HIS A 725 21.41 0.38 21.33
N CYS A 726 22.69 0.02 21.21
CA CYS A 726 23.12 -1.24 20.61
C CYS A 726 23.55 -2.27 21.66
N LEU A 727 23.28 -3.54 21.38
CA LEU A 727 23.83 -4.69 22.11
C LEU A 727 24.99 -5.30 21.33
N ILE A 728 26.16 -5.45 21.98
CA ILE A 728 27.36 -6.02 21.35
C ILE A 728 27.94 -7.12 22.24
N SER A 729 28.30 -8.26 21.66
CA SER A 729 28.77 -9.47 22.36
C SER A 729 30.17 -9.40 22.99
N VAL A 730 30.79 -8.22 23.08
CA VAL A 730 32.15 -8.03 23.62
C VAL A 730 32.12 -7.51 25.05
N ASP A 731 33.22 -7.67 25.79
CA ASP A 731 33.33 -7.28 27.21
C ASP A 731 33.14 -5.77 27.48
N SER A 732 33.69 -4.92 26.63
CA SER A 732 33.61 -3.47 26.71
C SER A 732 33.91 -2.83 25.35
N CYS A 733 33.64 -1.53 25.23
CA CYS A 733 33.95 -0.73 24.04
C CYS A 733 35.40 -0.22 24.04
N ASP A 734 36.36 -1.09 24.34
CA ASP A 734 37.79 -0.75 24.34
C ASP A 734 38.31 -0.78 22.90
N LEU A 735 37.99 0.28 22.13
CA LEU A 735 38.49 0.44 20.76
C LEU A 735 39.93 1.00 20.79
N PRO A 736 40.85 0.48 19.95
CA PRO A 736 42.07 1.20 19.63
C PRO A 736 41.71 2.64 19.20
N GLY A 737 42.32 3.66 19.79
CA GLY A 737 42.00 5.07 19.51
C GLY A 737 41.11 5.78 20.56
N GLY A 738 40.47 5.05 21.48
CA GLY A 738 39.68 5.59 22.62
C GLY A 738 38.19 5.24 22.58
N ASP A 739 37.46 5.45 23.69
CA ASP A 739 36.11 4.91 23.87
C ASP A 739 34.98 5.77 23.21
N GLN A 740 35.31 6.73 22.32
CA GLN A 740 34.36 7.79 21.92
C GLN A 740 33.14 7.30 21.11
N ALA A 741 33.27 6.20 20.35
CA ALA A 741 32.15 5.59 19.61
C ALA A 741 30.96 5.17 20.51
N CYS A 742 31.21 5.03 21.82
CA CYS A 742 30.28 4.55 22.83
C CYS A 742 29.92 5.59 23.91
N GLN A 743 30.41 6.83 23.82
CA GLN A 743 30.38 7.80 24.94
C GLN A 743 29.05 8.54 25.13
N THR A 744 28.15 8.53 24.15
CA THR A 744 27.03 9.48 24.11
C THR A 744 25.67 8.85 24.43
N PHE A 745 25.53 7.53 24.28
CA PHE A 745 24.26 6.82 24.34
C PHE A 745 24.39 5.48 25.10
N PRO A 746 23.32 4.98 25.74
CA PRO A 746 23.39 3.68 26.41
C PRO A 746 23.68 2.59 25.37
N ASN A 747 24.73 1.82 25.59
CA ASN A 747 25.07 0.61 24.85
C ASN A 747 25.30 -0.53 25.84
N TRP A 748 25.03 -1.77 25.42
CA TRP A 748 25.13 -2.94 26.27
C TRP A 748 26.19 -3.92 25.74
N PHE A 749 26.99 -4.44 26.66
CA PHE A 749 28.17 -5.24 26.36
C PHE A 749 28.08 -6.61 27.05
N LYS A 750 28.32 -7.70 26.31
CA LYS A 750 28.38 -9.09 26.81
C LYS A 750 27.16 -9.55 27.63
N LEU A 751 26.00 -9.02 27.32
CA LEU A 751 24.73 -9.47 27.89
C LEU A 751 24.04 -10.37 26.87
N ASP A 752 23.64 -11.57 27.29
CA ASP A 752 22.93 -12.52 26.42
C ASP A 752 21.63 -11.89 25.88
N PRO A 753 21.43 -11.80 24.55
CA PRO A 753 20.19 -11.32 23.96
C PRO A 753 18.98 -12.13 24.38
N GLN A 754 19.16 -13.39 24.78
CA GLN A 754 18.08 -14.33 25.07
C GLN A 754 17.14 -14.53 23.86
N PHE A 755 17.70 -14.90 22.71
CA PHE A 755 16.90 -15.29 21.54
C PHE A 755 16.01 -16.52 21.83
N VAL A 756 14.88 -16.63 21.13
CA VAL A 756 13.90 -17.73 21.28
C VAL A 756 14.52 -19.09 20.94
N ASP A 757 15.02 -19.26 19.71
CA ASP A 757 15.65 -20.50 19.24
C ASP A 757 16.60 -20.23 18.06
N THR A 758 17.88 -19.99 18.37
CA THR A 758 18.89 -19.75 17.32
C THR A 758 19.18 -20.99 16.47
N LEU A 759 18.99 -22.21 16.99
CA LEU A 759 19.20 -23.44 16.24
C LEU A 759 18.07 -23.68 15.22
N GLY A 760 16.85 -23.28 15.57
CA GLY A 760 15.69 -23.25 14.67
C GLY A 760 15.63 -22.03 13.75
N GLY A 761 16.58 -21.08 13.87
CA GLY A 761 16.63 -19.87 13.05
C GLY A 761 15.67 -18.75 13.49
N ASP A 762 15.13 -18.84 14.71
CA ASP A 762 14.25 -17.85 15.34
C ASP A 762 15.05 -16.91 16.24
N TYR A 763 15.36 -15.75 15.68
CA TYR A 763 16.15 -14.69 16.31
C TYR A 763 15.30 -13.61 16.98
N ARG A 764 14.01 -13.88 17.20
CA ARG A 764 13.18 -13.02 18.05
C ARG A 764 13.73 -13.05 19.48
N LEU A 765 13.62 -11.94 20.17
CA LEU A 765 13.92 -11.89 21.60
C LEU A 765 12.88 -12.73 22.36
N LYS A 766 13.33 -13.47 23.36
CA LYS A 766 12.41 -14.00 24.37
C LYS A 766 11.73 -12.83 25.05
N HIS A 767 10.49 -13.06 25.47
CA HIS A 767 9.66 -12.06 26.13
C HIS A 767 10.35 -11.35 27.33
N CYS A 768 11.25 -12.07 27.99
CA CYS A 768 11.99 -11.66 29.18
C CYS A 768 13.34 -11.01 28.89
N SER A 769 13.72 -10.93 27.62
CA SER A 769 15.03 -10.43 27.25
C SER A 769 15.23 -9.03 27.82
N PRO A 770 16.41 -8.73 28.37
CA PRO A 770 16.69 -7.40 28.89
C PRO A 770 16.66 -6.31 27.81
N PHE A 771 16.52 -6.69 26.54
CA PHE A 771 16.49 -5.82 25.35
C PHE A 771 15.10 -5.59 24.77
N VAL A 772 14.08 -6.25 25.31
CA VAL A 772 12.69 -5.88 25.07
C VAL A 772 12.46 -4.50 25.67
N ASN A 773 11.79 -3.61 24.92
CA ASN A 773 11.41 -2.27 25.32
C ASN A 773 12.59 -1.35 25.71
N ARG A 774 13.77 -1.57 25.11
CA ARG A 774 15.00 -0.81 25.39
C ARG A 774 15.49 0.07 24.26
N GLY A 775 14.93 -0.05 23.06
CA GLY A 775 15.30 0.79 21.94
C GLY A 775 14.87 2.25 22.14
N ALA A 776 15.62 3.16 21.52
CA ALA A 776 15.22 4.56 21.40
C ALA A 776 14.10 4.73 20.37
N ASP A 777 13.13 5.60 20.65
CA ASP A 777 12.09 5.98 19.69
C ASP A 777 12.73 6.61 18.45
N VAL A 778 12.66 5.88 17.33
CA VAL A 778 13.14 6.33 16.03
C VAL A 778 11.92 6.57 15.14
N SER A 779 11.37 7.77 15.23
CA SER A 779 10.13 8.19 14.56
C SER A 779 10.20 8.27 13.02
N VAL A 780 11.11 7.56 12.33
CA VAL A 780 11.44 7.85 10.93
C VAL A 780 11.51 6.65 9.97
N LEU A 781 11.56 5.38 10.39
CA LEU A 781 11.83 4.29 9.42
C LEU A 781 11.04 2.98 9.66
N GLY A 782 9.91 2.85 8.97
CA GLY A 782 9.15 1.60 8.80
C GLY A 782 7.99 1.42 9.80
N ALA A 783 6.81 1.02 9.30
CA ALA A 783 5.63 0.77 10.14
C ALA A 783 5.67 -0.59 10.85
N PHE A 784 6.46 -1.54 10.33
CA PHE A 784 6.50 -2.92 10.78
C PHE A 784 7.94 -3.43 10.92
N ASP A 785 8.16 -4.33 11.88
CA ASP A 785 9.38 -5.09 12.08
C ASP A 785 9.53 -6.25 11.06
N LEU A 786 10.59 -7.04 11.15
CA LEU A 786 10.79 -8.21 10.27
C LEU A 786 9.71 -9.29 10.44
N GLY A 787 9.11 -9.41 11.62
CA GLY A 787 8.03 -10.36 11.92
C GLY A 787 6.64 -9.91 11.44
N GLY A 788 6.50 -8.70 10.90
CA GLY A 788 5.24 -8.10 10.48
C GLY A 788 4.42 -7.47 11.61
N LEU A 789 4.97 -7.33 12.81
CA LEU A 789 4.39 -6.61 13.93
C LEU A 789 4.66 -5.09 13.81
N PRO A 790 3.75 -4.23 14.31
CA PRO A 790 4.00 -2.78 14.35
C PRO A 790 5.30 -2.48 15.08
N ARG A 791 6.14 -1.61 14.50
CA ARG A 791 7.48 -1.36 15.06
C ARG A 791 7.46 -0.59 16.38
N LEU A 792 6.44 0.23 16.62
CA LEU A 792 6.22 0.87 17.91
C LEU A 792 4.97 0.27 18.55
N GLN A 793 5.11 -0.34 19.72
CA GLN A 793 3.99 -0.89 20.50
C GLN A 793 3.86 -0.12 21.83
N ASP A 794 2.80 0.69 21.93
CA ASP A 794 2.57 1.74 22.95
C ASP A 794 3.78 2.61 23.28
N GLY A 795 4.49 3.06 22.24
CA GLY A 795 5.58 4.03 22.35
C GLY A 795 6.92 3.46 22.80
N ILE A 796 7.07 2.13 22.79
CA ILE A 796 8.33 1.47 23.14
C ILE A 796 8.75 0.53 22.00
N LEU A 797 10.07 0.39 21.86
CA LEU A 797 10.77 -0.31 20.77
C LEU A 797 11.69 -1.38 21.36
N ASP A 798 11.72 -2.57 20.77
CA ASP A 798 12.70 -3.61 21.08
C ASP A 798 14.02 -3.37 20.33
N VAL A 799 15.16 -3.71 20.94
CA VAL A 799 16.44 -3.66 20.22
C VAL A 799 16.51 -4.84 19.25
N GLY A 800 16.89 -4.61 17.99
CA GLY A 800 17.05 -5.65 16.97
C GLY A 800 16.02 -5.57 15.83
N ALA A 801 15.97 -6.62 15.00
CA ALA A 801 15.13 -6.69 13.79
C ALA A 801 13.65 -7.01 14.07
N TYR A 802 13.37 -7.51 15.26
CA TYR A 802 12.05 -7.98 15.67
C TYR A 802 11.53 -7.14 16.83
N GLU A 803 10.22 -6.99 16.88
CA GLU A 803 9.44 -6.66 18.06
C GLU A 803 8.94 -7.95 18.69
N THR A 804 8.99 -8.00 20.01
CA THR A 804 8.37 -9.05 20.78
C THR A 804 6.93 -8.63 21.03
N GLY A 805 5.98 -9.46 20.61
CA GLY A 805 4.60 -9.30 21.05
C GLY A 805 4.56 -9.21 22.58
N ARG A 806 3.81 -8.25 23.12
CA ARG A 806 3.70 -8.03 24.57
C ARG A 806 3.30 -9.31 25.31
N PHE A 807 3.65 -9.33 26.60
CA PHE A 807 2.95 -10.16 27.57
C PHE A 807 1.47 -9.75 27.48
N ALA A 808 0.63 -10.58 26.89
CA ALA A 808 -0.76 -10.19 26.67
C ALA A 808 -1.56 -10.57 27.91
N THR A 809 -1.56 -9.65 28.88
CA THR A 809 -2.45 -9.68 30.04
C THR A 809 -3.68 -8.82 29.76
N SER A 810 -4.85 -9.37 30.01
CA SER A 810 -6.12 -8.64 29.90
C SER A 810 -6.97 -8.80 31.14
N ILE A 811 -7.79 -7.78 31.41
CA ILE A 811 -8.90 -7.90 32.36
C ILE A 811 -9.92 -8.84 31.71
N THR A 812 -10.20 -9.97 32.36
CA THR A 812 -11.26 -10.89 31.91
C THR A 812 -12.59 -10.57 32.55
N ASP A 813 -12.56 -10.08 33.79
CA ASP A 813 -13.73 -9.55 34.49
C ASP A 813 -13.30 -8.49 35.51
N ALA A 814 -14.12 -7.46 35.70
CA ALA A 814 -13.89 -6.47 36.75
C ALA A 814 -15.21 -5.87 37.23
N PHE A 815 -15.44 -5.99 38.53
CA PHE A 815 -16.57 -5.32 39.19
C PHE A 815 -16.20 -3.87 39.50
N THR A 816 -16.35 -3.03 38.48
CA THR A 816 -15.86 -1.64 38.49
C THR A 816 -16.74 -0.66 39.27
N ARG A 817 -17.90 -1.08 39.79
CA ARG A 817 -18.80 -0.23 40.59
C ARG A 817 -19.38 -0.97 41.78
N LEU A 818 -19.17 -0.45 42.99
CA LEU A 818 -19.70 -1.01 44.23
C LEU A 818 -21.15 -0.59 44.50
N ALA A 819 -21.88 -1.40 45.29
CA ALA A 819 -23.26 -1.11 45.67
C ALA A 819 -23.32 0.03 46.71
N CYS A 820 -22.45 0.00 47.71
CA CYS A 820 -22.26 1.05 48.70
C CYS A 820 -20.82 1.59 48.69
N ALA A 821 -20.66 2.86 49.07
CA ALA A 821 -19.35 3.53 49.12
C ALA A 821 -18.38 2.89 50.14
N THR A 822 -18.90 2.17 51.12
CA THR A 822 -18.14 1.47 52.16
C THR A 822 -17.93 -0.02 51.86
N ASP A 823 -18.46 -0.52 50.75
CA ASP A 823 -18.31 -1.93 50.41
C ASP A 823 -16.86 -2.27 50.09
N SER A 824 -16.53 -3.53 50.32
CA SER A 824 -15.31 -4.17 49.86
C SER A 824 -15.67 -5.44 49.09
N THR A 825 -16.60 -5.35 48.15
CA THR A 825 -17.08 -6.48 47.33
C THR A 825 -16.55 -6.44 45.90
N GLY A 826 -15.61 -5.54 45.62
CA GLY A 826 -14.97 -5.42 44.31
C GLY A 826 -14.24 -6.70 43.92
N LEU A 827 -14.17 -6.94 42.62
CA LEU A 827 -13.51 -8.09 42.02
C LEU A 827 -12.70 -7.63 40.81
N VAL A 828 -11.50 -8.18 40.67
CA VAL A 828 -10.63 -8.04 39.49
C VAL A 828 -10.16 -9.43 39.10
N ALA A 829 -10.52 -9.88 37.91
CA ALA A 829 -10.01 -11.10 37.30
C ALA A 829 -9.14 -10.75 36.08
N VAL A 830 -7.94 -11.31 36.05
CA VAL A 830 -6.97 -11.14 34.96
C VAL A 830 -6.61 -12.49 34.37
N SER A 831 -6.28 -12.50 33.09
CA SER A 831 -5.70 -13.69 32.45
C SER A 831 -4.51 -13.30 31.60
N THR A 832 -3.63 -14.27 31.37
CA THR A 832 -2.45 -14.09 30.53
C THR A 832 -2.51 -15.11 29.39
N THR A 833 -2.27 -14.67 28.16
CA THR A 833 -2.33 -15.54 26.97
C THR A 833 -0.97 -16.15 26.57
N ASN A 834 0.14 -15.64 27.09
CA ASN A 834 1.52 -16.11 26.87
C ASN A 834 2.38 -16.03 28.15
N GLY A 835 3.60 -16.58 28.15
CA GLY A 835 4.49 -16.60 29.32
C GLY A 835 4.89 -18.01 29.78
N THR A 836 5.97 -18.12 30.57
CA THR A 836 6.46 -19.41 31.07
C THR A 836 5.85 -19.72 32.42
N ALA A 837 5.11 -20.83 32.55
CA ALA A 837 4.59 -21.24 33.86
C ALA A 837 5.72 -21.52 34.88
N PRO A 838 5.51 -21.27 36.19
CA PRO A 838 4.27 -20.75 36.81
C PRO A 838 4.05 -19.25 36.57
N ILE A 839 2.80 -18.83 36.40
CA ILE A 839 2.42 -17.41 36.36
C ILE A 839 1.93 -17.00 37.75
N GLU A 840 2.44 -15.90 38.28
CA GLU A 840 2.08 -15.30 39.56
C GLU A 840 1.44 -13.93 39.33
N TYR A 841 0.32 -13.65 39.98
CA TYR A 841 -0.35 -12.37 39.93
C TYR A 841 -0.23 -11.69 41.29
N THR A 842 0.11 -10.41 41.33
CA THR A 842 0.19 -9.59 42.53
C THR A 842 -0.61 -8.32 42.35
N LEU A 843 -1.66 -8.13 43.14
CA LEU A 843 -2.43 -6.90 43.18
C LEU A 843 -1.83 -5.94 44.21
N ALA A 844 -1.67 -4.67 43.85
CA ALA A 844 -1.36 -3.57 44.74
C ALA A 844 -2.46 -2.51 44.69
N GLY A 845 -2.97 -2.09 45.84
CA GLY A 845 -4.00 -1.05 45.92
C GLY A 845 -4.43 -0.74 47.36
N PRO A 846 -5.59 -0.07 47.54
CA PRO A 846 -6.18 0.13 48.86
C PRO A 846 -6.39 -1.21 49.56
N GLY A 847 -5.77 -1.40 50.72
CA GLY A 847 -5.80 -2.67 51.48
C GLY A 847 -4.50 -3.48 51.47
N GLY A 848 -3.50 -3.10 50.67
CA GLY A 848 -2.15 -3.71 50.69
C GLY A 848 -1.80 -4.45 49.41
N ARG A 849 -0.87 -5.42 49.51
CA ARG A 849 -0.49 -6.30 48.41
C ARG A 849 -1.06 -7.70 48.64
N ALA A 850 -1.71 -8.28 47.63
CA ALA A 850 -2.22 -9.65 47.64
C ALA A 850 -1.66 -10.42 46.44
N GLY A 851 -1.21 -11.66 46.65
CA GLY A 851 -0.72 -12.54 45.58
C GLY A 851 -1.70 -13.68 45.31
N ASP A 852 -1.89 -14.04 44.05
CA ASP A 852 -2.79 -15.10 43.59
C ASP A 852 -2.21 -15.80 42.34
N SER A 853 -2.38 -17.12 42.21
CA SER A 853 -1.86 -17.88 41.06
C SER A 853 -2.89 -18.11 39.94
N GLU A 854 -4.16 -17.83 40.20
CA GLU A 854 -5.27 -17.95 39.25
C GLU A 854 -5.67 -16.57 38.67
N GLY A 855 -5.12 -15.48 39.19
CA GLY A 855 -5.37 -14.13 38.70
C GLY A 855 -6.72 -13.56 39.13
N LEU A 856 -7.31 -14.10 40.21
CA LEU A 856 -8.60 -13.67 40.75
C LEU A 856 -8.40 -12.93 42.08
N PHE A 857 -8.84 -11.67 42.14
CA PHE A 857 -8.78 -10.85 43.35
C PHE A 857 -10.19 -10.40 43.75
N GLU A 858 -10.64 -10.82 44.92
CA GLU A 858 -11.96 -10.51 45.47
C GLU A 858 -11.86 -9.67 46.75
N GLY A 859 -12.98 -9.12 47.19
CA GLY A 859 -13.03 -8.42 48.47
C GLY A 859 -12.47 -6.99 48.43
N LEU A 860 -12.46 -6.36 47.24
CA LEU A 860 -11.74 -5.12 47.00
C LEU A 860 -12.61 -3.88 47.29
N PRO A 861 -12.18 -2.93 48.14
CA PRO A 861 -12.84 -1.63 48.27
C PRO A 861 -12.63 -0.75 47.03
N ALA A 862 -13.32 0.39 46.98
CA ALA A 862 -13.13 1.35 45.90
C ALA A 862 -11.71 1.94 45.91
N GLY A 863 -11.16 2.15 44.72
CA GLY A 863 -9.87 2.79 44.49
C GLY A 863 -9.15 2.27 43.25
N ALA A 864 -7.93 2.77 43.03
CA ALA A 864 -7.08 2.39 41.92
C ALA A 864 -6.17 1.21 42.32
N TYR A 865 -6.17 0.18 41.49
CA TYR A 865 -5.37 -1.01 41.66
C TYR A 865 -4.39 -1.18 40.49
N GLN A 866 -3.22 -1.70 40.82
CA GLN A 866 -2.21 -2.13 39.86
C GLN A 866 -1.98 -3.64 40.05
N VAL A 867 -2.31 -4.42 39.03
CA VAL A 867 -1.96 -5.84 38.97
C VAL A 867 -0.58 -5.95 38.33
N LEU A 868 0.38 -6.51 39.06
CA LEU A 868 1.66 -6.98 38.55
C LEU A 868 1.53 -8.47 38.24
N VAL A 869 1.75 -8.87 37.00
CA VAL A 869 1.82 -10.30 36.63
C VAL A 869 3.28 -10.65 36.44
N ALA A 870 3.73 -11.80 36.94
CA ALA A 870 5.07 -12.32 36.79
C ALA A 870 5.04 -13.77 36.27
N ASP A 871 5.96 -14.16 35.40
CA ASP A 871 6.09 -15.55 34.94
C ASP A 871 7.23 -16.30 35.66
N GLY A 872 7.38 -17.59 35.37
CA GLY A 872 8.35 -18.49 35.98
C GLY A 872 9.81 -18.19 35.63
N GLN A 873 10.05 -17.21 34.75
CA GLN A 873 11.36 -16.65 34.42
C GLN A 873 11.57 -15.24 35.02
N ALA A 874 10.70 -14.83 35.95
CA ALA A 874 10.69 -13.54 36.65
C ALA A 874 10.37 -12.31 35.78
N CYS A 875 9.68 -12.52 34.67
CA CYS A 875 9.30 -11.48 33.71
C CYS A 875 7.95 -10.94 34.10
N HIS A 876 7.76 -9.62 34.06
CA HIS A 876 6.56 -9.03 34.62
C HIS A 876 5.93 -7.93 33.76
N ASP A 877 4.61 -7.80 33.87
CA ASP A 877 3.79 -6.78 33.24
C ASP A 877 2.82 -6.16 34.25
N THR A 878 2.31 -4.96 33.98
CA THR A 878 1.37 -4.28 34.88
C THR A 878 0.10 -3.81 34.20
N LEU A 879 -1.02 -4.02 34.88
CA LEU A 879 -2.35 -3.60 34.44
C LEU A 879 -3.00 -2.71 35.50
N SER A 880 -3.58 -1.59 35.06
CA SER A 880 -4.29 -0.68 35.96
C SER A 880 -5.80 -0.87 35.84
N VAL A 881 -6.49 -0.92 36.98
CA VAL A 881 -7.96 -0.98 37.05
C VAL A 881 -8.45 -0.08 38.18
N VAL A 882 -9.57 0.61 37.95
CA VAL A 882 -10.20 1.48 38.95
C VAL A 882 -11.56 0.90 39.32
N ILE A 883 -11.77 0.68 40.62
CA ILE A 883 -13.07 0.33 41.19
C ILE A 883 -13.68 1.63 41.72
N GLU A 884 -14.78 2.07 41.14
CA GLU A 884 -15.48 3.30 41.50
C GLU A 884 -16.45 3.04 42.67
N ALA A 885 -16.41 3.93 43.68
CA ALA A 885 -17.46 3.99 44.69
C ALA A 885 -18.66 4.82 44.19
N PRO A 886 -19.90 4.47 44.56
CA PRO A 886 -21.04 5.36 44.41
C PRO A 886 -20.89 6.59 45.34
N LEU A 887 -21.66 7.65 45.08
CA LEU A 887 -21.66 8.85 45.93
C LEU A 887 -22.13 8.47 47.35
N PRO A 888 -21.36 8.74 48.43
CA PRO A 888 -21.70 8.29 49.77
C PRO A 888 -23.07 8.79 50.25
N LEU A 889 -23.88 7.90 50.83
CA LEU A 889 -25.16 8.25 51.44
C LEU A 889 -24.94 9.11 52.68
N GLY A 890 -25.53 10.31 52.69
CA GLY A 890 -25.50 11.26 53.78
C GLY A 890 -26.91 11.69 54.19
N ILE A 891 -27.12 11.91 55.49
CA ILE A 891 -28.38 12.41 56.03
C ILE A 891 -28.12 13.59 56.97
N HIS A 892 -28.91 14.64 56.85
CA HIS A 892 -28.89 15.79 57.74
C HIS A 892 -30.29 16.08 58.28
N ALA A 893 -30.39 16.14 59.60
CA ALA A 893 -31.61 16.46 60.33
C ALA A 893 -31.30 17.41 61.48
N THR A 894 -32.23 18.31 61.78
CA THR A 894 -32.11 19.32 62.84
C THR A 894 -33.22 19.16 63.87
N ALA A 895 -32.91 19.50 65.13
CA ALA A 895 -33.89 19.53 66.21
C ALA A 895 -34.24 20.96 66.60
N ALA A 896 -35.53 21.21 66.85
CA ALA A 896 -35.99 22.36 67.59
C ALA A 896 -36.06 22.00 69.10
N PRO A 897 -35.68 22.94 69.97
CA PRO A 897 -35.58 22.70 71.40
C PRO A 897 -36.94 22.61 72.09
N TYR A 898 -36.96 21.92 73.23
CA TYR A 898 -38.10 21.86 74.15
C TYR A 898 -38.17 23.16 74.97
N THR A 899 -39.30 23.89 74.92
CA THR A 899 -39.41 25.19 75.63
C THR A 899 -40.39 25.12 76.82
N SER A 900 -41.46 24.33 76.71
CA SER A 900 -42.48 24.13 77.74
C SER A 900 -43.41 22.96 77.38
N GLU A 901 -44.28 22.51 78.30
CA GLU A 901 -45.30 21.48 77.99
C GLU A 901 -46.22 21.86 76.81
N ALA A 902 -46.42 23.16 76.56
CA ALA A 902 -47.22 23.66 75.43
C ALA A 902 -46.42 23.75 74.11
N GLN A 903 -45.09 23.66 74.17
CA GLN A 903 -44.15 23.78 73.05
C GLN A 903 -42.98 22.81 73.28
N ARG A 904 -43.25 21.54 73.00
CA ARG A 904 -42.28 20.44 73.06
C ARG A 904 -41.32 20.49 71.86
N GLY A 905 -40.22 19.75 71.93
CA GLY A 905 -39.23 19.73 70.85
C GLY A 905 -39.73 19.08 69.56
N SER A 906 -38.98 19.29 68.48
CA SER A 906 -39.26 18.66 67.18
C SER A 906 -37.98 18.25 66.46
N VAL A 907 -38.06 17.29 65.54
CA VAL A 907 -36.97 16.95 64.61
C VAL A 907 -37.48 17.08 63.17
N GLN A 908 -36.67 17.68 62.31
CA GLN A 908 -36.94 17.87 60.89
C GLN A 908 -35.79 17.29 60.05
N LEU A 909 -36.14 16.60 58.96
CA LEU A 909 -35.18 16.21 57.93
C LEU A 909 -34.87 17.42 57.04
N ASP A 910 -33.60 17.77 56.90
CA ASP A 910 -33.19 18.89 56.04
C ASP A 910 -32.80 18.41 54.64
N SER A 911 -32.00 17.34 54.55
CA SER A 911 -31.54 16.80 53.28
C SER A 911 -31.00 15.37 53.39
N ILE A 912 -31.06 14.65 52.26
CA ILE A 912 -30.35 13.41 52.01
C ILE A 912 -29.48 13.64 50.77
N THR A 913 -28.21 13.24 50.81
CA THR A 913 -27.26 13.37 49.70
C THR A 913 -26.63 12.01 49.37
N GLY A 914 -26.25 11.77 48.11
CA GLY A 914 -25.68 10.48 47.68
C GLY A 914 -26.61 9.28 47.84
N GLY A 915 -26.08 8.06 47.71
CA GLY A 915 -26.86 6.82 47.71
C GLY A 915 -27.74 6.62 46.46
N THR A 916 -28.48 5.51 46.44
CA THR A 916 -29.38 5.12 45.33
C THR A 916 -30.84 5.20 45.74
N LEU A 917 -31.65 5.99 45.02
CA LEU A 917 -33.10 6.07 45.25
C LEU A 917 -33.82 4.74 44.96
N PRO A 918 -34.94 4.43 45.65
CA PRO A 918 -35.56 5.17 46.76
C PRO A 918 -34.88 4.98 48.14
N TYR A 919 -35.15 5.89 49.08
CA TYR A 919 -34.68 5.80 50.48
C TYR A 919 -35.79 5.34 51.44
N GLU A 920 -35.43 4.54 52.43
CA GLU A 920 -36.21 4.20 53.61
C GLU A 920 -35.66 4.93 54.84
N LEU A 921 -36.52 5.66 55.55
CA LEU A 921 -36.13 6.46 56.71
C LEU A 921 -36.68 5.87 58.01
N PHE A 922 -35.92 6.03 59.09
CA PHE A 922 -36.32 5.61 60.42
C PHE A 922 -36.02 6.72 61.44
N PHE A 923 -36.92 6.92 62.39
CA PHE A 923 -36.77 7.79 63.54
C PHE A 923 -37.00 6.99 64.82
N ALA A 924 -36.04 7.01 65.75
CA ALA A 924 -36.06 6.22 66.98
C ALA A 924 -36.41 4.73 66.73
N SER A 925 -35.80 4.15 65.68
CA SER A 925 -36.00 2.76 65.24
C SER A 925 -37.40 2.42 64.71
N SER A 926 -38.24 3.42 64.40
CA SER A 926 -39.54 3.25 63.74
C SER A 926 -39.53 3.86 62.33
N PRO A 927 -40.23 3.28 61.34
CA PRO A 927 -40.32 3.86 60.00
C PRO A 927 -40.82 5.31 60.01
N TRP A 928 -40.21 6.14 59.17
CA TRP A 928 -40.45 7.57 59.08
C TRP A 928 -40.65 7.98 57.61
N ASP A 929 -41.56 8.91 57.35
CA ASP A 929 -41.85 9.43 56.00
C ASP A 929 -41.10 10.74 55.68
N GLY A 930 -40.19 11.16 56.56
CA GLY A 930 -39.41 12.40 56.42
C GLY A 930 -40.16 13.67 56.84
N THR A 931 -41.42 13.58 57.28
CA THR A 931 -42.17 14.75 57.76
C THR A 931 -41.73 15.18 59.16
N PRO A 932 -41.79 16.49 59.52
CA PRO A 932 -41.35 16.94 60.84
C PRO A 932 -42.07 16.24 62.00
N ILE A 933 -41.31 15.67 62.94
CA ILE A 933 -41.85 15.01 64.14
C ILE A 933 -41.86 16.03 65.27
N THR A 934 -43.04 16.27 65.87
CA THR A 934 -43.24 17.25 66.94
C THR A 934 -43.67 16.56 68.23
N GLY A 935 -43.64 17.27 69.37
CA GLY A 935 -44.07 16.69 70.65
C GLY A 935 -42.98 15.95 71.42
N LEU A 936 -41.72 16.05 70.98
CA LEU A 936 -40.60 15.28 71.51
C LEU A 936 -40.14 15.79 72.87
N GLU A 937 -39.83 14.87 73.78
CA GLU A 937 -39.21 15.15 75.08
C GLU A 937 -37.71 15.44 74.94
N LEU A 938 -37.09 15.94 76.01
CA LEU A 938 -35.64 16.12 76.08
C LEU A 938 -34.91 14.77 75.88
N GLY A 939 -33.94 14.73 74.97
CA GLY A 939 -33.20 13.51 74.68
C GLY A 939 -32.47 13.53 73.35
N SER A 940 -31.68 12.49 73.11
CA SER A 940 -30.99 12.24 71.83
C SER A 940 -31.78 11.22 71.03
N TYR A 941 -32.12 11.55 69.78
CA TYR A 941 -32.94 10.72 68.90
C TYR A 941 -32.12 10.23 67.71
N LEU A 942 -32.18 8.92 67.45
CA LEU A 942 -31.51 8.29 66.31
C LEU A 942 -32.35 8.46 65.04
N VAL A 943 -31.74 9.03 64.01
CA VAL A 943 -32.28 9.14 62.65
C VAL A 943 -31.47 8.24 61.75
N GLN A 944 -32.12 7.37 60.98
CA GLN A 944 -31.46 6.43 60.08
C GLN A 944 -32.04 6.53 58.67
N CYS A 945 -31.18 6.35 57.66
CA CYS A 945 -31.56 6.26 56.25
C CYS A 945 -30.93 5.01 55.64
N VAL A 946 -31.73 4.25 54.89
CA VAL A 946 -31.30 3.10 54.10
C VAL A 946 -31.67 3.35 52.64
N ASP A 947 -30.75 3.13 51.71
CA ASP A 947 -31.03 3.32 50.28
C ASP A 947 -31.48 2.03 49.57
N ALA A 948 -31.77 2.11 48.28
CA ALA A 948 -32.28 1.00 47.48
C ALA A 948 -31.28 -0.16 47.30
N GLN A 949 -29.99 0.09 47.51
CA GLN A 949 -28.93 -0.94 47.49
C GLN A 949 -28.64 -1.50 48.89
N GLY A 950 -29.35 -1.01 49.92
CA GLY A 950 -29.18 -1.43 51.31
C GLY A 950 -28.09 -0.68 52.06
N CYS A 951 -27.56 0.42 51.52
CA CYS A 951 -26.56 1.24 52.19
C CYS A 951 -27.21 2.02 53.33
N GLN A 952 -26.65 1.95 54.54
CA GLN A 952 -27.22 2.55 55.75
C GLN A 952 -26.34 3.66 56.32
N ILE A 953 -26.98 4.75 56.75
CA ILE A 953 -26.34 5.82 57.53
C ILE A 953 -27.23 6.20 58.72
N ASP A 954 -26.61 6.56 59.84
CA ASP A 954 -27.29 7.04 61.03
C ASP A 954 -26.71 8.38 61.54
N THR A 955 -27.57 9.17 62.18
CA THR A 955 -27.18 10.41 62.84
C THR A 955 -28.00 10.60 64.12
N LEU A 956 -27.41 11.24 65.13
CA LEU A 956 -28.08 11.57 66.38
C LEU A 956 -28.46 13.05 66.38
N VAL A 957 -29.70 13.34 66.71
CA VAL A 957 -30.20 14.71 66.85
C VAL A 957 -30.67 14.92 68.29
N GLU A 958 -30.18 15.98 68.94
CA GLU A 958 -30.48 16.28 70.34
C GLU A 958 -31.60 17.33 70.47
N VAL A 959 -32.68 16.95 71.16
CA VAL A 959 -33.68 17.89 71.65
C VAL A 959 -33.28 18.35 73.04
N SER A 960 -32.79 19.59 73.14
CA SER A 960 -32.39 20.23 74.39
C SER A 960 -33.42 21.27 74.86
N LEU A 961 -33.30 21.74 76.11
CA LEU A 961 -34.10 22.88 76.57
C LEU A 961 -33.71 24.15 75.80
N LEU A 962 -34.70 24.96 75.38
CA LEU A 962 -34.45 26.30 74.85
C LEU A 962 -34.09 27.20 76.02
N ASN A 963 -32.79 27.18 76.33
CA ASN A 963 -31.97 28.13 77.07
C ASN A 963 -30.90 27.32 77.79
N SER A 964 -29.85 26.91 77.06
CA SER A 964 -28.54 26.85 77.70
C SER A 964 -28.27 28.26 78.25
N ILE A 965 -28.39 28.44 79.57
CA ILE A 965 -28.19 29.71 80.25
C ILE A 965 -26.69 30.05 80.18
N GLY A 966 -26.26 30.56 79.02
CA GLY A 966 -24.90 31.06 78.80
C GLY A 966 -24.68 32.48 79.32
N ASN A 967 -25.71 33.18 79.82
CA ASN A 967 -25.63 34.61 80.15
C ASN A 967 -26.48 35.06 81.36
N LEU A 968 -26.66 34.25 82.39
CA LEU A 968 -27.03 34.78 83.71
C LEU A 968 -25.75 35.10 84.52
N GLN A 969 -25.02 36.14 84.10
CA GLN A 969 -23.90 36.67 84.90
C GLN A 969 -24.34 37.40 86.17
N ASN A 970 -25.64 37.68 86.33
CA ASN A 970 -26.20 38.31 87.52
C ASN A 970 -27.36 37.47 88.05
N SER A 971 -27.07 36.34 88.71
CA SER A 971 -28.02 35.86 89.72
C SER A 971 -28.21 36.99 90.74
N PRO A 972 -29.45 37.38 91.10
CA PRO A 972 -29.69 38.50 92.03
C PRO A 972 -29.11 38.24 93.43
N PHE A 973 -28.68 37.00 93.70
CA PHE A 973 -28.08 36.53 94.93
C PHE A 973 -26.92 35.58 94.65
N ALA A 974 -25.95 35.51 95.56
CA ALA A 974 -24.89 34.52 95.50
C ALA A 974 -25.33 33.21 96.16
N TRP A 975 -25.06 32.10 95.49
CA TRP A 975 -25.40 30.77 95.97
C TRP A 975 -24.35 29.75 95.53
N VAL A 976 -24.19 28.71 96.34
CA VAL A 976 -23.18 27.68 96.17
C VAL A 976 -23.80 26.31 96.41
N VAL A 977 -23.41 25.35 95.58
CA VAL A 977 -23.66 23.94 95.80
C VAL A 977 -22.37 23.33 96.36
N SER A 978 -22.41 22.79 97.58
CA SER A 978 -21.22 22.20 98.22
C SER A 978 -21.59 21.10 99.22
N PRO A 979 -20.81 19.99 99.29
CA PRO A 979 -19.72 19.63 98.38
C PRO A 979 -20.23 19.31 96.97
N ASN A 980 -19.47 19.67 95.93
CA ASN A 980 -19.79 19.36 94.54
C ASN A 980 -18.46 19.21 93.75
N PRO A 981 -18.00 17.98 93.45
CA PRO A 981 -18.75 16.72 93.49
C PRO A 981 -19.11 16.19 94.90
N VAL A 982 -20.13 15.32 94.99
CA VAL A 982 -20.57 14.62 96.21
C VAL A 982 -20.75 13.12 95.95
N SER A 983 -20.55 12.25 96.93
CA SER A 983 -20.82 10.81 96.78
C SER A 983 -22.31 10.48 96.95
N ALA A 984 -22.82 9.50 96.22
CA ALA A 984 -24.18 9.00 96.40
C ALA A 984 -24.44 8.57 97.86
N GLY A 985 -25.57 8.98 98.41
CA GLY A 985 -25.96 8.78 99.82
C GLY A 985 -25.43 9.84 100.79
N SER A 986 -24.60 10.79 100.33
CA SER A 986 -24.09 11.90 101.14
C SER A 986 -24.82 13.22 100.84
N PRO A 987 -25.07 14.08 101.85
CA PRO A 987 -25.82 15.32 101.64
C PRO A 987 -24.99 16.35 100.87
N VAL A 988 -25.59 16.96 99.86
CA VAL A 988 -25.13 18.18 99.20
C VAL A 988 -26.02 19.35 99.60
N ASN A 989 -25.38 20.47 99.94
CA ASN A 989 -26.09 21.66 100.38
C ASN A 989 -26.13 22.70 99.25
N VAL A 990 -27.32 23.22 99.00
CA VAL A 990 -27.55 24.40 98.19
C VAL A 990 -27.70 25.58 99.16
N ALA A 991 -26.65 26.37 99.30
CA ALA A 991 -26.57 27.46 100.27
C ALA A 991 -26.63 28.82 99.58
N PHE A 992 -27.37 29.76 100.17
CA PHE A 992 -27.57 31.12 99.66
C PHE A 992 -26.96 32.12 100.63
N SER A 993 -26.27 33.15 100.12
CA SER A 993 -25.59 34.15 100.97
C SER A 993 -26.53 35.23 101.50
N ALA A 994 -27.53 35.64 100.70
CA ALA A 994 -28.60 36.59 101.02
C ALA A 994 -29.65 36.54 99.90
N ILE A 995 -30.92 36.77 100.19
CA ILE A 995 -32.00 36.74 99.19
C ILE A 995 -32.84 38.00 99.33
N ASP A 996 -32.99 38.76 98.26
CA ASP A 996 -33.64 40.07 98.23
C ASP A 996 -35.15 39.98 97.92
N GLN A 997 -35.57 39.04 97.07
CA GLN A 997 -36.97 38.83 96.67
C GLN A 997 -37.46 37.41 96.95
N ALA A 998 -37.81 37.11 98.21
CA ALA A 998 -38.45 35.85 98.57
C ALA A 998 -39.97 35.85 98.28
N PRO A 999 -40.59 34.70 97.92
CA PRO A 999 -39.99 33.36 97.87
C PRO A 999 -39.51 32.93 96.48
N TYR A 1000 -38.36 32.23 96.41
CA TYR A 1000 -37.88 31.53 95.22
C TYR A 1000 -38.17 30.02 95.30
N GLN A 1001 -38.33 29.35 94.16
CA GLN A 1001 -38.48 27.90 94.08
C GLN A 1001 -37.18 27.25 93.60
N LEU A 1002 -36.58 26.40 94.43
CA LEU A 1002 -35.50 25.51 94.04
C LEU A 1002 -36.07 24.18 93.57
N GLU A 1003 -35.65 23.71 92.41
CA GLU A 1003 -35.99 22.39 91.87
C GLU A 1003 -34.71 21.64 91.52
N ILE A 1004 -34.64 20.35 91.86
CA ILE A 1004 -33.55 19.48 91.45
C ILE A 1004 -34.09 18.44 90.49
N TRP A 1005 -33.50 18.38 89.30
CA TRP A 1005 -33.89 17.51 88.20
C TRP A 1005 -32.77 16.50 87.90
N SER A 1006 -33.12 15.28 87.52
CA SER A 1006 -32.16 14.36 86.92
C SER A 1006 -31.81 14.82 85.51
N ILE A 1007 -30.66 14.40 84.98
CA ILE A 1007 -30.30 14.66 83.58
C ILE A 1007 -31.28 14.05 82.57
N THR A 1008 -32.09 13.08 83.00
CA THR A 1008 -33.18 12.47 82.21
C THR A 1008 -34.50 13.24 82.32
N GLY A 1009 -34.51 14.45 82.87
CA GLY A 1009 -35.69 15.32 82.93
C GLY A 1009 -36.69 14.99 84.04
N GLN A 1010 -36.37 14.12 85.00
CA GLN A 1010 -37.27 13.80 86.11
C GLN A 1010 -37.03 14.74 87.30
N LYS A 1011 -38.08 15.41 87.81
CA LYS A 1011 -38.00 16.21 89.03
C LYS A 1011 -37.78 15.30 90.23
N VAL A 1012 -36.66 15.49 90.91
CA VAL A 1012 -36.22 14.66 92.04
C VAL A 1012 -36.73 15.24 93.35
N THR A 1013 -36.64 16.56 93.50
CA THR A 1013 -37.17 17.28 94.66
C THR A 1013 -37.38 18.75 94.33
N SER A 1014 -38.16 19.45 95.15
CA SER A 1014 -38.33 20.90 95.09
C SER A 1014 -38.51 21.49 96.49
N ALA A 1015 -38.08 22.73 96.68
CA ALA A 1015 -38.21 23.46 97.94
C ALA A 1015 -38.42 24.96 97.71
N THR A 1016 -39.28 25.56 98.53
CA THR A 1016 -39.43 27.02 98.60
C THR A 1016 -38.35 27.61 99.49
N ILE A 1017 -37.63 28.61 98.99
CA ILE A 1017 -36.60 29.32 99.75
C ILE A 1017 -37.15 30.70 100.16
N ALA A 1018 -37.23 30.94 101.48
CA ALA A 1018 -37.75 32.18 102.07
C ALA A 1018 -36.64 32.98 102.78
N ASN A 1019 -36.85 34.30 102.96
CA ASN A 1019 -35.86 35.20 103.59
C ASN A 1019 -35.83 35.09 105.13
N SER A 1020 -35.74 33.88 105.66
CA SER A 1020 -35.57 33.60 107.09
C SER A 1020 -34.54 32.48 107.31
N PRO A 1021 -33.64 32.58 108.31
CA PRO A 1021 -32.62 31.56 108.54
C PRO A 1021 -33.23 30.20 108.95
N PRO A 1022 -32.65 29.06 108.50
CA PRO A 1022 -31.44 28.94 107.69
C PRO A 1022 -31.69 29.00 106.16
N LEU A 1023 -30.87 29.78 105.44
CA LEU A 1023 -30.89 29.92 103.97
C LEU A 1023 -30.13 28.79 103.24
N THR A 1024 -30.39 27.54 103.63
CA THR A 1024 -29.69 26.37 103.06
C THR A 1024 -30.65 25.22 102.90
N TYR A 1025 -30.62 24.59 101.72
CA TYR A 1025 -31.38 23.37 101.44
C TYR A 1025 -30.42 22.20 101.27
N ALA A 1026 -30.59 21.17 102.09
CA ALA A 1026 -29.83 19.93 102.00
C ALA A 1026 -30.58 18.91 101.14
N PHE A 1027 -29.91 18.36 100.14
CA PHE A 1027 -30.40 17.30 99.27
C PHE A 1027 -29.43 16.11 99.36
N THR A 1028 -29.93 14.89 99.56
CA THR A 1028 -29.10 13.68 99.61
C THR A 1028 -29.43 12.78 98.42
N PRO A 1029 -28.68 12.85 97.31
CA PRO A 1029 -28.92 12.00 96.14
C PRO A 1029 -28.56 10.54 96.47
N THR A 1030 -29.47 9.61 96.23
CA THR A 1030 -29.25 8.18 96.52
C THR A 1030 -28.65 7.40 95.34
N ARG A 1031 -28.47 8.04 94.18
CA ARG A 1031 -27.89 7.44 92.97
C ARG A 1031 -26.80 8.35 92.39
N ALA A 1032 -25.74 7.73 91.89
CA ALA A 1032 -24.71 8.43 91.14
C ALA A 1032 -25.28 8.95 89.81
N GLY A 1033 -24.79 10.10 89.34
CA GLY A 1033 -25.27 10.76 88.13
C GLY A 1033 -25.16 12.28 88.17
N VAL A 1034 -25.60 12.91 87.08
CA VAL A 1034 -25.68 14.36 86.98
C VAL A 1034 -27.10 14.81 87.30
N TYR A 1035 -27.21 15.78 88.20
CA TYR A 1035 -28.44 16.48 88.51
C TYR A 1035 -28.29 17.96 88.18
N ILE A 1036 -29.40 18.63 87.92
CA ILE A 1036 -29.44 20.07 87.64
C ILE A 1036 -30.31 20.73 88.72
N ALA A 1037 -29.71 21.62 89.50
CA ALA A 1037 -30.44 22.49 90.40
C ALA A 1037 -30.85 23.76 89.66
N VAL A 1038 -32.15 24.06 89.62
CA VAL A 1038 -32.75 25.21 88.95
C VAL A 1038 -33.49 26.04 89.98
N ILE A 1039 -33.26 27.36 90.00
CA ILE A 1039 -33.97 28.30 90.86
C ILE A 1039 -34.90 29.13 90.01
N ARG A 1040 -36.15 29.26 90.44
CA ARG A 1040 -37.22 30.00 89.77
C ARG A 1040 -37.76 31.12 90.65
N ASP A 1041 -38.11 32.26 90.04
CA ASP A 1041 -38.76 33.39 90.71
C ASP A 1041 -40.24 33.12 91.03
N ALA A 1042 -40.92 34.10 91.66
CA ALA A 1042 -42.32 34.00 92.04
C ALA A 1042 -43.27 33.79 90.84
N GLU A 1043 -42.84 34.16 89.63
CA GLU A 1043 -43.56 33.94 88.37
C GLU A 1043 -43.20 32.60 87.69
N GLY A 1044 -42.31 31.80 88.29
CA GLY A 1044 -41.91 30.47 87.79
C GLY A 1044 -40.80 30.49 86.72
N ARG A 1045 -40.19 31.65 86.45
CA ARG A 1045 -39.11 31.80 85.46
C ARG A 1045 -37.78 31.35 86.05
N PRO A 1046 -36.95 30.58 85.34
CA PRO A 1046 -35.64 30.17 85.85
C PRO A 1046 -34.68 31.37 85.89
N VAL A 1047 -34.12 31.66 87.07
CA VAL A 1047 -33.23 32.79 87.34
C VAL A 1047 -31.81 32.39 87.72
N ALA A 1048 -31.57 31.10 87.99
CA ALA A 1048 -30.24 30.54 88.14
C ALA A 1048 -30.26 29.02 87.97
N GLU A 1049 -29.15 28.44 87.50
CA GLU A 1049 -28.96 26.99 87.50
C GLU A 1049 -27.52 26.60 87.85
N ARG A 1050 -27.34 25.42 88.44
CA ARG A 1050 -26.02 24.80 88.62
C ARG A 1050 -26.13 23.28 88.51
N LYS A 1051 -25.11 22.70 87.90
CA LYS A 1051 -24.89 21.26 87.85
C LYS A 1051 -24.46 20.73 89.21
N ILE A 1052 -25.05 19.62 89.66
CA ILE A 1052 -24.62 18.81 90.79
C ILE A 1052 -24.07 17.49 90.25
N VAL A 1053 -22.81 17.20 90.56
CA VAL A 1053 -22.15 15.97 90.14
C VAL A 1053 -22.13 14.99 91.32
N VAL A 1054 -22.80 13.86 91.15
CA VAL A 1054 -22.86 12.79 92.16
C VAL A 1054 -22.06 11.60 91.67
N GLN A 1055 -21.04 11.24 92.43
CA GLN A 1055 -20.15 10.11 92.15
C GLN A 1055 -20.57 8.84 92.89
#